data_AF-A0A978UEA4-F1
#
_entry.id   AF-A0A978UEA4-F1
#
_cell.length_a   1.000
_cell.length_b   1.000
_cell.length_c   1.000
_cell.angle_alpha   90.00
_cell.angle_beta   90.00
_cell.angle_gamma   90.00
#
_symmetry.space_group_name_H-M   'P 1'
#
loop_
_entity.id
_entity.type
_entity.pdbx_description
1 polymer ?
#
loop_
_entity_poly.entity_id
_entity_poly.type
_entity_poly.pdbx_seq_one_letter_code
_entity_poly.pdbx_strand_id
1 'polypeptide(L)'
;MATVCFLLLTLLVSISNANFLGKVEANENTQFSNTVHTSNSSRILPISSNFTLESVRPNASLHCTTNGSFEYSLPISTSGRRTSMELDSSRVILKGNSTILSENKTFELGFFSLSGEPSWYLGIRYASISTPTYVWFANREIPIRNLTSSTLEMTAAGRLVVKDSGDSVVWQSTNTEISSDMKLLENGNLVLLTHEGTVTWQSFDYPTDTWLPGMNLTSDRVLTSWSSFSDPSPGFYSLRLRPQDYGGFVLVFNLTKAYWTTGNWTGQAFANVPEMLVPYIYKFHFNDPFKPTASFGFTERPLESGLDPPLTRFQLDYSGYLRQYTWSKQSEHWDKFWSQPDDPCRVFGLCGRFGLCTGGTTDQPCECLSGFRPVNESNWESRDYSDGCQRSKDVSCNESDDGFEQVGFVGFDGAEIQSFTSNWHGCQRACLKNCSCIGLFYNDKTKLCNHISGYLLNLRNLSSDTSTGANVLYMRVQRGGSLKKRLNPVILTAWVLGSVVATGFLVLVGLDDGGEAAEKWFFPPWAAQQIIEGNVAAVIDDRLGSTYDVEEARRVALVAVWCIQDDEATRPTMGMVVKMLEGVVEVAVPPAPKLLQALVSGESFHGVKADSGNGVSSGIVSHFSGYNARDVKDGGDSFQLPVVPTFCTNPIHTQMKCNPQNIIGKEDKEPVHKAEESSSSSPTASSSSAGIPVMDGVSSRETAELHPAPATYVGATEGPESTDYPVINNFQDAKYICVMESVKLWTIAGPIAFNILCNYGINSFTNIFVGHIGDLELSAVAISLSVIANFTFGFLFGMASALETLCGQAFGAGQIEMLGVYMQRSWIILAATCFFLLPLYIYSEPLLKLLGQEKEIAELAGKFSIQIIPQMFSLAVNFPTQKFLQAQSDVAILAWLGFAALFVHTGILYLFIRVFGWGTTGAAAAYNISAWGISLAQCVYVVGWCKDGWKGLSWLAFKDIWAFVRLSIASAVMLCLEIWYFMTIIVLTGHLENPVIAVGSLSICMNINGWESMLFIGINAAISVRVSNELGSGHPRATKYSVIITCIESLIIGIFFAILIIATKDHFAVIFTSSKEMQTAVSKLAFLLGITMILNSVQPVISGVAVGGGWQALVAYINLFCYYIIGLPLGFLLGYKTYLRVEGIWIGMIFGTFLQTLILVYILYKTNWTKEVEEATERMKIWTGQDMEESEKMGT
;
A
#
# COMPACT_ATOMS: atom_id res chain seq x y z
N MET A 1 12.26 -0.29 3.71
CA MET A 1 13.66 -0.77 3.82
C MET A 1 14.03 -1.23 5.25
N ALA A 2 14.56 -0.39 6.14
CA ALA A 2 15.13 -0.80 7.44
C ALA A 2 14.28 -1.81 8.25
N THR A 3 12.97 -1.58 8.34
CA THR A 3 11.99 -2.48 8.98
C THR A 3 11.93 -3.89 8.40
N VAL A 4 12.05 -4.04 7.08
CA VAL A 4 12.00 -5.33 6.36
C VAL A 4 13.32 -6.07 6.53
N CYS A 5 14.45 -5.35 6.41
CA CYS A 5 15.77 -5.87 6.76
C CYS A 5 15.80 -6.34 8.22
N PHE A 6 15.26 -5.55 9.16
CA PHE A 6 15.20 -5.90 10.58
C PHE A 6 14.28 -7.10 10.86
N LEU A 7 13.13 -7.22 10.19
CA LEU A 7 12.25 -8.40 10.30
C LEU A 7 12.97 -9.69 9.87
N LEU A 8 13.65 -9.66 8.71
CA LEU A 8 14.41 -10.79 8.20
C LEU A 8 15.67 -11.06 9.04
N LEU A 9 16.30 -10.02 9.60
CA LEU A 9 17.35 -10.16 10.59
C LEU A 9 16.82 -10.81 11.87
N THR A 10 15.63 -10.44 12.37
CA THR A 10 15.04 -11.06 13.58
C THR A 10 14.62 -12.50 13.37
N LEU A 11 14.19 -12.88 12.16
CA LEU A 11 14.00 -14.29 11.78
C LEU A 11 15.32 -15.07 11.94
N LEU A 12 16.37 -14.63 11.23
CA LEU A 12 17.65 -15.34 11.17
C LEU A 12 18.45 -15.25 12.48
N VAL A 13 18.29 -14.18 13.27
CA VAL A 13 18.86 -14.06 14.62
C VAL A 13 18.08 -14.89 15.64
N SER A 14 16.76 -15.08 15.51
CA SER A 14 16.02 -16.03 16.36
C SER A 14 16.46 -17.47 16.09
N ILE A 15 16.67 -17.82 14.82
CA ILE A 15 17.26 -19.10 14.40
C ILE A 15 18.68 -19.28 14.97
N SER A 16 19.49 -18.21 15.02
CA SER A 16 20.85 -18.26 15.56
C SER A 16 20.91 -18.35 17.09
N ASN A 17 20.08 -17.57 17.82
CA ASN A 17 20.10 -17.49 19.27
C ASN A 17 19.51 -18.72 19.98
N ALA A 18 18.70 -19.55 19.31
CA ALA A 18 18.17 -20.79 19.88
C ALA A 18 19.30 -21.69 20.43
N ASN A 19 20.44 -21.75 19.73
CA ASN A 19 21.62 -22.53 20.13
C ASN A 19 22.38 -21.99 21.34
N PHE A 20 22.06 -20.78 21.84
CA PHE A 20 22.73 -20.19 23.01
C PHE A 20 21.99 -20.48 24.32
N LEU A 21 20.67 -20.70 24.28
CA LEU A 21 19.86 -21.02 25.47
C LEU A 21 19.95 -22.49 25.89
N GLY A 22 20.20 -23.41 24.95
CA GLY A 22 20.43 -24.84 25.23
C GLY A 22 21.76 -25.18 25.93
N LYS A 23 22.37 -24.23 26.65
CA LYS A 23 23.68 -24.41 27.32
C LYS A 23 23.78 -23.83 28.73
N VAL A 24 22.65 -23.44 29.32
CA VAL A 24 22.54 -23.12 30.76
C VAL A 24 21.65 -24.18 31.40
N GLU A 25 22.29 -25.27 31.84
CA GLU A 25 21.60 -26.41 32.45
C GLU A 25 21.20 -26.11 33.91
N ALA A 26 20.30 -26.95 34.42
CA ALA A 26 19.62 -26.83 35.71
C ALA A 26 20.51 -26.56 36.93
N ASN A 27 19.96 -25.82 37.91
CA ASN A 27 20.09 -26.24 39.31
C ASN A 27 18.92 -25.77 40.21
N GLU A 28 18.83 -26.42 41.36
CA GLU A 28 18.08 -26.12 42.60
C GLU A 28 16.54 -26.29 42.62
N ASN A 29 16.14 -27.30 43.40
CA ASN A 29 14.78 -27.56 43.86
C ASN A 29 14.37 -26.59 44.99
N THR A 30 13.10 -26.21 45.10
CA THR A 30 12.43 -26.21 46.43
C THR A 30 10.89 -26.32 46.41
N GLN A 31 10.44 -27.44 46.95
CA GLN A 31 9.13 -27.82 47.50
C GLN A 31 8.12 -26.75 48.04
N PHE A 32 6.84 -27.19 48.04
CA PHE A 32 5.71 -26.78 48.91
C PHE A 32 5.13 -25.35 48.73
N SER A 33 3.82 -25.09 48.93
CA SER A 33 2.69 -25.94 49.35
C SER A 33 1.34 -25.49 48.73
N ASN A 34 0.35 -26.38 48.76
CA ASN A 34 -1.05 -26.10 48.46
C ASN A 34 -1.69 -25.14 49.49
N THR A 35 -2.71 -24.37 49.09
CA THR A 35 -4.07 -24.59 49.64
C THR A 35 -5.18 -24.08 48.71
N VAL A 36 -6.33 -24.77 48.76
CA VAL A 36 -7.61 -24.41 48.12
C VAL A 36 -8.51 -23.75 49.17
N HIS A 37 -9.34 -22.77 48.79
CA HIS A 37 -10.75 -22.73 49.24
C HIS A 37 -11.65 -21.83 48.38
N THR A 38 -12.94 -21.81 48.74
CA THR A 38 -14.09 -21.64 47.85
C THR A 38 -15.12 -20.65 48.38
N SER A 39 -16.13 -20.34 47.55
CA SER A 39 -17.46 -19.80 47.92
C SER A 39 -17.60 -18.30 48.23
N ASN A 40 -18.79 -17.68 48.27
CA ASN A 40 -20.00 -17.75 47.41
C ASN A 40 -20.98 -16.62 47.88
N SER A 41 -22.14 -16.50 47.23
CA SER A 41 -23.38 -15.83 47.69
C SER A 41 -23.54 -14.31 47.49
N SER A 42 -24.44 -14.04 46.55
CA SER A 42 -25.26 -12.84 46.35
C SER A 42 -25.98 -12.25 47.57
N ARG A 43 -26.46 -11.01 47.40
CA ARG A 43 -27.70 -10.46 48.00
C ARG A 43 -28.49 -9.64 46.96
N ILE A 44 -29.76 -9.32 47.27
CA ILE A 44 -30.83 -8.97 46.32
C ILE A 44 -31.63 -7.75 46.83
N LEU A 45 -31.76 -6.69 46.00
CA LEU A 45 -32.90 -5.75 45.72
C LEU A 45 -33.83 -5.24 46.88
N PRO A 46 -34.91 -4.43 46.64
CA PRO A 46 -35.26 -3.47 45.56
C PRO A 46 -35.72 -2.07 46.08
N ILE A 47 -36.27 -1.21 45.19
CA ILE A 47 -37.55 -0.41 45.31
C ILE A 47 -37.51 1.09 44.89
N SER A 48 -38.55 1.48 44.13
CA SER A 48 -39.20 2.79 43.85
C SER A 48 -38.48 3.99 43.18
N SER A 49 -38.99 4.28 41.98
CA SER A 49 -39.20 5.58 41.31
C SER A 49 -39.70 6.77 42.17
N ASN A 50 -39.33 8.02 41.82
CA ASN A 50 -40.26 8.93 41.10
C ASN A 50 -39.65 10.27 40.59
N PHE A 51 -40.47 10.98 39.80
CA PHE A 51 -40.32 12.33 39.21
C PHE A 51 -39.82 13.45 40.14
N THR A 52 -39.04 14.40 39.60
CA THR A 52 -39.49 15.81 39.34
C THR A 52 -38.46 16.60 38.52
N LEU A 53 -38.94 17.54 37.69
CA LEU A 53 -38.13 18.65 37.13
C LEU A 53 -38.26 19.86 38.07
N GLU A 54 -37.16 20.58 38.33
CA GLU A 54 -37.25 22.02 38.62
C GLU A 54 -35.93 22.74 38.28
N SER A 55 -36.01 24.06 38.08
CA SER A 55 -34.91 24.91 37.62
C SER A 55 -34.56 25.99 38.64
N VAL A 56 -33.28 26.39 38.77
CA VAL A 56 -32.91 27.77 39.13
C VAL A 56 -31.45 28.07 38.78
N ARG A 57 -31.12 29.37 38.67
CA ARG A 57 -29.80 29.92 38.26
C ARG A 57 -28.77 29.89 39.41
N PRO A 58 -27.52 30.28 39.13
CA PRO A 58 -27.00 31.45 39.85
C PRO A 58 -26.53 32.60 38.92
N ASN A 59 -26.49 33.83 39.47
CA ASN A 59 -25.95 35.04 38.84
C ASN A 59 -24.54 35.36 39.37
N ALA A 60 -23.68 35.96 38.54
CA ALA A 60 -22.76 37.07 38.84
C ALA A 60 -21.87 37.35 37.60
N SER A 61 -21.65 38.53 36.98
CA SER A 61 -21.88 39.98 37.20
C SER A 61 -20.56 40.75 37.24
N LEU A 62 -20.55 42.00 36.72
CA LEU A 62 -19.45 42.98 36.54
C LEU A 62 -18.76 42.98 35.16
N HIS A 63 -18.29 44.11 34.59
CA HIS A 63 -18.71 45.54 34.64
C HIS A 63 -17.82 46.33 33.64
N CYS A 64 -18.38 47.25 32.84
CA CYS A 64 -17.70 48.44 32.24
C CYS A 64 -18.73 49.24 31.41
N THR A 65 -19.33 50.32 31.92
CA THR A 65 -18.89 51.74 31.79
C THR A 65 -18.95 52.32 30.38
N THR A 66 -19.90 53.23 30.15
CA THR A 66 -20.11 53.96 28.88
C THR A 66 -20.23 55.47 29.12
N ASN A 67 -19.41 56.25 28.40
CA ASN A 67 -19.57 57.68 28.10
C ASN A 67 -19.26 57.85 26.60
N GLY A 68 -19.93 58.67 25.80
CA GLY A 68 -21.13 59.48 26.03
C GLY A 68 -21.76 59.87 24.67
N SER A 69 -23.04 60.22 24.67
CA SER A 69 -23.87 60.44 23.48
C SER A 69 -23.45 61.62 22.58
N PHE A 70 -23.80 61.54 21.29
CA PHE A 70 -24.55 62.62 20.64
C PHE A 70 -25.57 62.04 19.64
N GLU A 71 -26.78 62.58 19.65
CA GLU A 71 -27.90 62.17 18.80
C GLU A 71 -28.06 63.09 17.58
N TYR A 72 -28.75 62.60 16.54
CA TYR A 72 -29.71 63.43 15.80
C TYR A 72 -30.94 62.60 15.43
N SER A 73 -32.05 62.86 16.10
CA SER A 73 -33.38 62.29 15.85
C SER A 73 -34.23 63.23 14.97
N LEU A 74 -35.19 62.71 14.22
CA LEU A 74 -36.51 63.30 13.89
C LEU A 74 -37.43 62.16 13.35
N PRO A 75 -38.78 62.30 13.32
CA PRO A 75 -39.61 61.28 13.97
C PRO A 75 -40.71 60.66 13.08
N ILE A 76 -41.30 59.56 13.58
CA ILE A 76 -42.62 59.09 13.13
C ILE A 76 -43.63 59.28 14.26
N SER A 77 -44.75 59.94 13.94
CA SER A 77 -45.81 60.30 14.90
C SER A 77 -46.74 59.13 15.20
N THR A 78 -47.19 59.01 16.46
CA THR A 78 -48.20 58.02 16.88
C THR A 78 -49.55 58.69 17.13
N SER A 79 -50.44 58.64 16.12
CA SER A 79 -51.87 58.92 16.29
C SER A 79 -52.66 58.25 15.15
N GLY A 80 -53.33 57.14 15.45
CA GLY A 80 -53.87 56.23 14.42
C GLY A 80 -54.89 55.23 14.95
N ARG A 81 -55.93 55.76 15.59
CA ARG A 81 -57.22 55.14 15.98
C ARG A 81 -57.50 53.75 15.36
N ARG A 82 -57.76 52.73 16.20
CA ARG A 82 -58.35 51.44 15.75
C ARG A 82 -59.65 51.71 14.98
N THR A 83 -59.63 51.46 13.67
CA THR A 83 -60.82 51.23 12.85
C THR A 83 -60.77 49.79 12.34
N SER A 84 -61.73 48.98 12.77
CA SER A 84 -62.08 47.76 12.05
C SER A 84 -62.64 48.17 10.69
N MET A 85 -61.88 47.96 9.62
CA MET A 85 -62.41 47.98 8.26
C MET A 85 -62.80 46.55 7.86
N GLU A 86 -63.67 46.45 6.87
CA GLU A 86 -64.52 45.29 6.65
C GLU A 86 -63.80 44.10 5.99
N LEU A 87 -64.54 42.98 5.92
CA LEU A 87 -64.10 41.69 5.39
C LEU A 87 -63.98 41.74 3.85
N ASP A 88 -62.96 42.45 3.36
CA ASP A 88 -62.73 42.61 1.92
C ASP A 88 -62.14 41.34 1.30
N SER A 89 -62.67 40.91 0.15
CA SER A 89 -62.50 39.54 -0.35
C SER A 89 -61.16 39.35 -1.06
N SER A 90 -60.22 38.63 -0.44
CA SER A 90 -58.96 38.26 -1.09
C SER A 90 -59.18 37.22 -2.20
N ARG A 91 -58.61 37.47 -3.38
CA ARG A 91 -58.64 36.53 -4.52
C ARG A 91 -57.57 35.46 -4.29
N VAL A 92 -57.96 34.25 -3.90
CA VAL A 92 -57.04 33.10 -3.83
C VAL A 92 -56.53 32.79 -5.24
N ILE A 93 -55.20 32.71 -5.39
CA ILE A 93 -54.48 32.47 -6.65
C ILE A 93 -53.96 31.03 -6.70
N LEU A 94 -53.31 30.57 -5.62
CA LEU A 94 -52.85 29.19 -5.42
C LEU A 94 -53.32 28.68 -4.05
N LYS A 95 -53.56 27.37 -3.94
CA LYS A 95 -53.86 26.68 -2.69
C LYS A 95 -53.31 25.26 -2.70
N GLY A 96 -52.49 24.93 -1.71
CA GLY A 96 -51.79 23.64 -1.66
C GLY A 96 -50.92 23.38 -2.90
N ASN A 97 -50.90 22.14 -3.40
CA ASN A 97 -50.04 21.69 -4.52
C ASN A 97 -50.39 22.27 -5.91
N SER A 98 -51.23 23.31 -6.02
CA SER A 98 -51.48 24.00 -7.30
C SER A 98 -50.25 24.79 -7.76
N THR A 99 -49.90 24.73 -9.05
CA THR A 99 -48.86 25.56 -9.67
C THR A 99 -49.41 26.40 -10.83
N ILE A 100 -48.68 27.46 -11.20
CA ILE A 100 -48.91 28.28 -12.40
C ILE A 100 -47.70 28.13 -13.32
N LEU A 101 -47.95 27.83 -14.60
CA LEU A 101 -46.92 27.74 -15.63
C LEU A 101 -46.77 29.07 -16.37
N SER A 102 -45.57 29.32 -16.91
CA SER A 102 -45.36 30.34 -17.94
C SER A 102 -45.98 29.92 -19.28
N GLU A 103 -46.08 30.85 -20.23
CA GLU A 103 -46.77 30.72 -21.52
C GLU A 103 -46.25 29.56 -22.39
N ASN A 104 -44.92 29.40 -22.52
CA ASN A 104 -44.28 28.25 -23.17
C ASN A 104 -43.90 27.14 -22.18
N LYS A 105 -44.26 27.28 -20.90
CA LYS A 105 -43.93 26.33 -19.80
C LYS A 105 -42.43 26.21 -19.52
N THR A 106 -41.65 27.26 -19.74
CA THR A 106 -40.24 27.32 -19.33
C THR A 106 -40.11 27.36 -17.80
N PHE A 107 -41.00 28.10 -17.13
CA PHE A 107 -41.00 28.27 -15.68
C PHE A 107 -42.33 27.86 -15.04
N GLU A 108 -42.29 27.44 -13.77
CA GLU A 108 -43.45 27.26 -12.91
C GLU A 108 -43.30 27.96 -11.55
N LEU A 109 -44.41 28.51 -11.05
CA LEU A 109 -44.60 29.09 -9.72
C LEU A 109 -45.43 28.14 -8.86
N GLY A 110 -44.94 27.78 -7.67
CA GLY A 110 -45.62 26.82 -6.80
C GLY A 110 -45.06 26.76 -5.38
N PHE A 111 -45.75 26.01 -4.52
CA PHE A 111 -45.25 25.68 -3.18
C PHE A 111 -44.40 24.41 -3.24
N PHE A 112 -43.15 24.50 -2.83
CA PHE A 112 -42.17 23.41 -2.92
C PHE A 112 -41.47 23.15 -1.57
N SER A 113 -41.09 21.90 -1.30
CA SER A 113 -40.21 21.49 -0.20
C SER A 113 -38.86 21.04 -0.76
N LEU A 114 -37.78 21.27 -0.01
CA LEU A 114 -36.39 21.10 -0.46
C LEU A 114 -35.69 19.89 0.16
N SER A 115 -36.07 19.47 1.37
CA SER A 115 -35.34 18.50 2.19
C SER A 115 -36.15 17.26 2.61
N GLY A 116 -37.42 17.17 2.22
CA GLY A 116 -38.35 16.15 2.71
C GLY A 116 -38.92 16.45 4.11
N GLU A 117 -38.40 17.47 4.80
CA GLU A 117 -39.02 18.04 6.00
C GLU A 117 -40.30 18.83 5.66
N PRO A 118 -41.22 19.05 6.63
CA PRO A 118 -42.44 19.83 6.44
C PRO A 118 -42.20 21.35 6.40
N SER A 119 -41.18 21.79 5.64
CA SER A 119 -40.84 23.19 5.37
C SER A 119 -41.09 23.50 3.90
N TRP A 120 -42.00 24.43 3.64
CA TRP A 120 -42.50 24.75 2.29
C TRP A 120 -42.30 26.22 1.93
N TYR A 121 -41.96 26.47 0.67
CA TYR A 121 -41.65 27.80 0.15
C TYR A 121 -42.39 28.04 -1.17
N LEU A 122 -43.01 29.22 -1.33
CA LEU A 122 -43.48 29.70 -2.63
C LEU A 122 -42.25 30.10 -3.45
N GLY A 123 -41.98 29.37 -4.52
CA GLY A 123 -40.83 29.59 -5.39
C GLY A 123 -41.15 29.49 -6.86
N ILE A 124 -40.20 29.96 -7.67
CA ILE A 124 -40.18 29.81 -9.13
C ILE A 124 -39.05 28.83 -9.46
N ARG A 125 -39.32 27.88 -10.37
CA ARG A 125 -38.32 26.93 -10.90
C ARG A 125 -38.52 26.70 -12.39
N TYR A 126 -37.53 26.16 -13.07
CA TYR A 126 -37.70 25.69 -14.44
C TYR A 126 -38.66 24.50 -14.47
N ALA A 127 -39.69 24.54 -15.32
CA ALA A 127 -40.68 23.47 -15.50
C ALA A 127 -40.33 22.54 -16.68
N SER A 128 -39.43 22.98 -17.56
CA SER A 128 -38.95 22.25 -18.73
C SER A 128 -37.70 21.39 -18.46
N ILE A 129 -37.32 21.21 -17.18
CA ILE A 129 -36.09 20.54 -16.75
C ILE A 129 -36.44 19.40 -15.76
N SER A 130 -35.83 18.24 -15.95
CA SER A 130 -36.06 17.02 -15.15
C SER A 130 -35.53 17.11 -13.70
N THR A 131 -34.47 17.90 -13.48
CA THR A 131 -33.90 18.18 -12.15
C THR A 131 -34.47 19.50 -11.56
N PRO A 132 -35.12 19.48 -10.36
CA PRO A 132 -35.77 20.67 -9.79
C PRO A 132 -34.82 21.87 -9.61
N THR A 133 -34.85 22.80 -10.57
CA THR A 133 -33.93 23.95 -10.62
C THR A 133 -34.67 25.22 -10.22
N TYR A 134 -34.61 25.57 -8.93
CA TYR A 134 -35.19 26.80 -8.38
C TYR A 134 -34.39 28.04 -8.80
N VAL A 135 -35.09 29.16 -8.96
CA VAL A 135 -34.49 30.45 -9.38
C VAL A 135 -34.93 31.66 -8.53
N TRP A 136 -36.01 31.52 -7.75
CA TRP A 136 -36.51 32.57 -6.87
C TRP A 136 -37.40 31.99 -5.77
N PHE A 137 -37.41 32.60 -4.58
CA PHE A 137 -38.27 32.24 -3.45
C PHE A 137 -38.81 33.49 -2.75
N ALA A 138 -40.11 33.49 -2.45
CA ALA A 138 -40.78 34.60 -1.75
C ALA A 138 -40.52 34.56 -0.23
N ASN A 139 -41.06 33.56 0.47
CA ASN A 139 -41.01 33.43 1.92
C ASN A 139 -39.70 32.79 2.42
N ARG A 140 -38.55 33.13 1.81
CA ARG A 140 -37.25 32.47 2.08
C ARG A 140 -36.80 32.55 3.55
N GLU A 141 -37.28 33.53 4.30
CA GLU A 141 -36.96 33.71 5.74
C GLU A 141 -37.91 32.96 6.68
N ILE A 142 -39.12 32.59 6.22
CA ILE A 142 -40.19 32.04 7.05
C ILE A 142 -40.88 30.88 6.29
N PRO A 143 -40.48 29.61 6.49
CA PRO A 143 -41.12 28.47 5.85
C PRO A 143 -42.57 28.26 6.32
N ILE A 144 -43.41 27.85 5.38
CA ILE A 144 -44.76 27.33 5.61
C ILE A 144 -44.64 25.92 6.19
N ARG A 145 -45.45 25.61 7.20
CA ARG A 145 -45.44 24.32 7.91
C ARG A 145 -46.61 23.42 7.51
N ASN A 146 -47.71 23.98 7.00
CA ASN A 146 -48.84 23.20 6.53
C ASN A 146 -49.35 23.65 5.15
N LEU A 147 -48.88 22.96 4.11
CA LEU A 147 -49.37 23.10 2.74
C LEU A 147 -50.91 23.09 2.62
N THR A 148 -51.60 22.23 3.38
CA THR A 148 -53.05 22.01 3.18
C THR A 148 -53.90 23.22 3.57
N SER A 149 -53.35 24.08 4.45
CA SER A 149 -53.94 25.37 4.83
C SER A 149 -53.35 26.57 4.08
N SER A 150 -52.24 26.40 3.35
CA SER A 150 -51.51 27.52 2.77
C SER A 150 -52.11 28.03 1.47
N THR A 151 -52.10 29.35 1.32
CA THR A 151 -52.65 30.07 0.16
C THR A 151 -51.69 31.15 -0.34
N LEU A 152 -51.70 31.35 -1.65
CA LEU A 152 -51.26 32.59 -2.30
C LEU A 152 -52.51 33.38 -2.62
N GLU A 153 -52.62 34.61 -2.13
CA GLU A 153 -53.82 35.45 -2.30
C GLU A 153 -53.44 36.84 -2.80
N MET A 154 -54.32 37.46 -3.58
CA MET A 154 -54.25 38.89 -3.84
C MET A 154 -55.28 39.61 -2.98
N THR A 155 -54.81 40.53 -2.14
CA THR A 155 -55.63 41.40 -1.29
C THR A 155 -56.38 42.44 -2.11
N ALA A 156 -57.47 43.00 -1.57
CA ALA A 156 -58.20 44.10 -2.23
C ALA A 156 -57.37 45.39 -2.40
N ALA A 157 -56.30 45.55 -1.61
CA ALA A 157 -55.28 46.58 -1.80
C ALA A 157 -54.29 46.28 -2.95
N GLY A 158 -54.54 45.24 -3.74
CA GLY A 158 -53.72 44.82 -4.88
C GLY A 158 -52.38 44.18 -4.51
N ARG A 159 -52.14 43.83 -3.24
CA ARG A 159 -50.89 43.17 -2.82
C ARG A 159 -51.04 41.66 -2.82
N LEU A 160 -50.01 40.97 -3.32
CA LEU A 160 -49.85 39.54 -3.26
C LEU A 160 -49.36 39.13 -1.86
N VAL A 161 -50.00 38.13 -1.24
CA VAL A 161 -49.66 37.63 0.11
C VAL A 161 -49.58 36.12 0.14
N VAL A 162 -48.62 35.60 0.91
CA VAL A 162 -48.49 34.18 1.23
C VAL A 162 -48.94 33.95 2.66
N LYS A 163 -49.82 32.97 2.88
CA LYS A 163 -50.32 32.57 4.20
C LYS A 163 -50.01 31.10 4.47
N ASP A 164 -49.64 30.78 5.71
CA ASP A 164 -49.47 29.39 6.17
C ASP A 164 -50.81 28.78 6.64
N SER A 165 -51.54 29.52 7.48
CA SER A 165 -52.84 29.11 8.01
C SER A 165 -53.69 30.34 8.41
N GLY A 166 -54.93 30.40 7.90
CA GLY A 166 -55.88 31.47 8.20
C GLY A 166 -55.35 32.87 7.86
N ASP A 167 -55.21 33.71 8.86
CA ASP A 167 -54.70 35.09 8.74
C ASP A 167 -53.17 35.21 8.91
N SER A 168 -52.46 34.09 9.13
CA SER A 168 -51.01 34.08 9.34
C SER A 168 -50.22 34.30 8.04
N VAL A 169 -50.07 35.57 7.66
CA VAL A 169 -49.22 36.00 6.53
C VAL A 169 -47.75 35.78 6.84
N VAL A 170 -47.04 35.07 5.97
CA VAL A 170 -45.58 34.81 6.06
C VAL A 170 -44.77 35.65 5.05
N TRP A 171 -45.41 36.22 4.03
CA TRP A 171 -44.78 37.14 3.06
C TRP A 171 -45.83 38.04 2.37
N GLN A 172 -45.45 39.26 1.99
CA GLN A 172 -46.30 40.21 1.25
C GLN A 172 -45.47 41.01 0.21
N SER A 173 -46.04 41.29 -0.96
CA SER A 173 -45.47 42.19 -1.96
C SER A 173 -45.51 43.66 -1.55
N THR A 174 -44.51 44.41 -1.98
CA THR A 174 -44.21 45.79 -1.55
C THR A 174 -44.81 46.88 -2.45
N ASN A 175 -45.74 46.54 -3.35
CA ASN A 175 -46.34 47.51 -4.27
C ASN A 175 -47.08 48.65 -3.54
N THR A 176 -46.82 49.86 -4.02
CA THR A 176 -47.50 51.11 -3.61
C THR A 176 -48.82 51.31 -4.35
N GLU A 177 -48.89 50.87 -5.61
CA GLU A 177 -50.08 50.96 -6.46
C GLU A 177 -50.90 49.65 -6.42
N ILE A 178 -52.20 49.76 -6.66
CA ILE A 178 -53.14 48.62 -6.61
C ILE A 178 -52.98 47.79 -7.89
N SER A 179 -52.36 46.62 -7.77
CA SER A 179 -52.33 45.60 -8.82
C SER A 179 -53.68 44.91 -8.96
N SER A 180 -54.09 44.61 -10.19
CA SER A 180 -55.33 43.88 -10.50
C SER A 180 -55.10 42.47 -11.04
N ASP A 181 -53.91 42.17 -11.57
CA ASP A 181 -53.56 40.83 -12.06
C ASP A 181 -52.07 40.48 -11.91
N MET A 182 -51.72 39.21 -12.16
CA MET A 182 -50.39 38.63 -11.95
C MET A 182 -50.00 37.74 -13.13
N LYS A 183 -48.81 37.94 -13.72
CA LYS A 183 -48.28 37.08 -14.79
C LYS A 183 -46.86 36.60 -14.49
N LEU A 184 -46.60 35.31 -14.72
CA LEU A 184 -45.25 34.75 -14.81
C LEU A 184 -44.77 34.83 -16.26
N LEU A 185 -43.60 35.44 -16.49
CA LEU A 185 -43.02 35.68 -17.81
C LEU A 185 -42.01 34.59 -18.19
N GLU A 186 -41.72 34.45 -19.49
CA GLU A 186 -40.79 33.44 -20.03
C GLU A 186 -39.33 33.58 -19.60
N ASN A 187 -38.94 34.72 -19.03
CA ASN A 187 -37.62 34.90 -18.41
C ASN A 187 -37.62 34.58 -16.90
N GLY A 188 -38.72 34.08 -16.33
CA GLY A 188 -38.86 33.77 -14.90
C GLY A 188 -39.24 34.97 -14.03
N ASN A 189 -39.45 36.16 -14.61
CA ASN A 189 -39.92 37.32 -13.87
C ASN A 189 -41.43 37.20 -13.57
N LEU A 190 -41.81 37.36 -12.29
CA LEU A 190 -43.20 37.38 -11.84
C LEU A 190 -43.63 38.83 -11.65
N VAL A 191 -44.56 39.31 -12.47
CA VAL A 191 -45.01 40.71 -12.48
C VAL A 191 -46.44 40.87 -11.96
N LEU A 192 -46.67 41.95 -11.20
CA LEU A 192 -47.99 42.41 -10.79
C LEU A 192 -48.40 43.64 -11.62
N LEU A 193 -49.60 43.61 -12.21
CA LEU A 193 -50.04 44.54 -13.24
C LEU A 193 -51.26 45.36 -12.79
N THR A 194 -51.33 46.64 -13.17
CA THR A 194 -52.58 47.42 -13.11
C THR A 194 -53.58 46.95 -14.17
N HIS A 195 -54.82 47.47 -14.11
CA HIS A 195 -55.81 47.29 -15.19
C HIS A 195 -55.36 47.85 -16.55
N GLU A 196 -54.37 48.75 -16.57
CA GLU A 196 -53.79 49.34 -17.79
C GLU A 196 -52.55 48.57 -18.28
N GLY A 197 -52.14 47.51 -17.58
CA GLY A 197 -50.99 46.69 -17.93
C GLY A 197 -49.64 47.25 -17.48
N THR A 198 -49.61 48.30 -16.66
CA THR A 198 -48.36 48.84 -16.08
C THR A 198 -47.85 47.94 -14.95
N VAL A 199 -46.54 47.72 -14.87
CA VAL A 199 -45.91 46.89 -13.83
C VAL A 199 -45.81 47.68 -12.53
N THR A 200 -46.41 47.15 -11.46
CA THR A 200 -46.48 47.75 -10.12
C THR A 200 -45.50 47.12 -9.13
N TRP A 201 -45.05 45.90 -9.40
CA TRP A 201 -44.04 45.14 -8.66
C TRP A 201 -43.57 43.97 -9.52
N GLN A 202 -42.32 43.54 -9.34
CA GLN A 202 -41.76 42.38 -10.04
C GLN A 202 -40.73 41.61 -9.22
N SER A 203 -40.63 40.28 -9.38
CA SER A 203 -39.65 39.46 -8.65
C SER A 203 -38.20 39.80 -8.98
N PHE A 204 -37.94 40.32 -10.19
CA PHE A 204 -36.60 40.78 -10.61
C PHE A 204 -36.06 41.99 -9.83
N ASP A 205 -36.91 42.68 -9.05
CA ASP A 205 -36.48 43.74 -8.13
C ASP A 205 -35.98 43.15 -6.78
N TYR A 206 -36.23 41.86 -6.53
CA TYR A 206 -35.94 41.16 -5.27
C TYR A 206 -35.10 39.89 -5.51
N PRO A 207 -33.81 40.03 -5.89
CA PRO A 207 -32.89 38.90 -6.11
C PRO A 207 -32.78 37.92 -4.94
N THR A 208 -32.57 36.64 -5.29
CA THR A 208 -32.18 35.58 -4.34
C THR A 208 -30.73 35.16 -4.62
N ASP A 209 -30.46 33.87 -4.82
CA ASP A 209 -29.15 33.32 -5.19
C ASP A 209 -28.90 33.31 -6.71
N THR A 210 -29.98 33.19 -7.51
CA THR A 210 -29.90 33.00 -8.97
C THR A 210 -30.20 34.30 -9.72
N TRP A 211 -29.44 34.55 -10.79
CA TRP A 211 -29.51 35.73 -11.65
C TRP A 211 -29.76 35.30 -13.11
N LEU A 212 -30.87 35.77 -13.66
CA LEU A 212 -31.44 35.32 -14.95
C LEU A 212 -31.27 36.34 -16.09
N PRO A 213 -31.40 35.91 -17.37
CA PRO A 213 -31.42 36.80 -18.52
C PRO A 213 -32.50 37.90 -18.41
N GLY A 214 -32.11 39.14 -18.71
CA GLY A 214 -32.97 40.33 -18.62
C GLY A 214 -33.15 40.89 -17.20
N MET A 215 -32.52 40.30 -16.19
CA MET A 215 -32.49 40.81 -14.82
C MET A 215 -31.30 41.76 -14.61
N ASN A 216 -31.56 42.93 -14.03
CA ASN A 216 -30.55 43.95 -13.76
C ASN A 216 -30.23 44.05 -12.27
N LEU A 217 -28.93 43.99 -11.94
CA LEU A 217 -28.40 44.29 -10.61
C LEU A 217 -27.92 45.75 -10.55
N THR A 218 -28.07 46.36 -9.38
CA THR A 218 -27.85 47.79 -9.10
C THR A 218 -27.13 47.97 -7.75
N SER A 219 -27.13 49.19 -7.20
CA SER A 219 -26.60 49.48 -5.86
C SER A 219 -27.51 48.98 -4.72
N ASP A 220 -28.82 48.90 -4.96
CA ASP A 220 -29.86 48.40 -4.05
C ASP A 220 -30.19 46.90 -4.25
N ARG A 221 -30.03 46.36 -5.46
CA ARG A 221 -30.39 44.98 -5.82
C ARG A 221 -29.20 44.04 -5.70
N VAL A 222 -29.12 43.33 -4.57
CA VAL A 222 -27.97 42.49 -4.18
C VAL A 222 -28.33 41.01 -4.26
N LEU A 223 -27.57 40.25 -5.06
CA LEU A 223 -27.69 38.79 -5.11
C LEU A 223 -27.14 38.20 -3.80
N THR A 224 -27.91 37.32 -3.14
CA THR A 224 -27.63 36.82 -1.80
C THR A 224 -27.90 35.32 -1.72
N SER A 225 -26.81 34.56 -1.47
CA SER A 225 -26.76 33.11 -1.29
C SER A 225 -27.85 32.53 -0.37
N TRP A 226 -28.06 31.22 -0.48
CA TRP A 226 -28.80 30.44 0.52
C TRP A 226 -27.93 30.22 1.77
N SER A 227 -28.55 29.94 2.93
CA SER A 227 -27.83 29.71 4.18
C SER A 227 -27.10 28.37 4.18
N SER A 228 -27.64 27.37 3.49
CA SER A 228 -27.07 26.04 3.26
C SER A 228 -27.60 25.46 1.94
N PHE A 229 -27.23 24.22 1.62
CA PHE A 229 -27.83 23.48 0.50
C PHE A 229 -29.36 23.26 0.62
N SER A 230 -29.91 23.22 1.83
CA SER A 230 -31.30 22.81 2.09
C SER A 230 -32.23 23.91 2.63
N ASP A 231 -31.68 25.04 3.07
CA ASP A 231 -32.43 26.19 3.56
C ASP A 231 -32.18 27.42 2.67
N PRO A 232 -33.21 27.95 1.96
CA PRO A 232 -33.07 29.07 1.05
C PRO A 232 -33.00 30.42 1.76
N SER A 233 -32.98 30.50 3.09
CA SER A 233 -32.87 31.77 3.83
C SER A 233 -31.59 32.56 3.46
N PRO A 234 -31.49 33.85 3.80
CA PRO A 234 -30.32 34.66 3.45
C PRO A 234 -29.01 34.14 4.07
N GLY A 235 -28.10 33.65 3.23
CA GLY A 235 -26.78 33.18 3.62
C GLY A 235 -25.72 34.28 3.72
N PHE A 236 -24.51 33.90 4.13
CA PHE A 236 -23.44 34.86 4.41
C PHE A 236 -22.82 35.50 3.17
N TYR A 237 -22.98 34.93 1.98
CA TYR A 237 -22.34 35.42 0.75
C TYR A 237 -23.29 36.28 -0.07
N SER A 238 -22.77 37.43 -0.53
CA SER A 238 -23.50 38.40 -1.34
C SER A 238 -22.66 38.96 -2.49
N LEU A 239 -23.28 39.18 -3.65
CA LEU A 239 -22.70 39.88 -4.80
C LEU A 239 -23.41 41.24 -4.94
N ARG A 240 -22.66 42.33 -4.74
CA ARG A 240 -23.16 43.70 -4.88
C ARG A 240 -22.29 44.54 -5.79
N LEU A 241 -22.88 45.57 -6.37
CA LEU A 241 -22.13 46.63 -7.03
C LEU A 241 -21.28 47.38 -5.99
N ARG A 242 -20.04 47.77 -6.33
CA ARG A 242 -19.07 48.36 -5.39
C ARG A 242 -19.49 49.79 -4.99
N PRO A 243 -19.84 50.07 -3.72
CA PRO A 243 -20.48 51.36 -3.35
C PRO A 243 -19.58 52.60 -3.40
N GLN A 244 -18.27 52.45 -3.56
CA GLN A 244 -17.30 53.55 -3.55
C GLN A 244 -17.13 54.21 -4.92
N ASP A 245 -17.19 53.42 -5.98
CA ASP A 245 -16.87 53.85 -7.35
C ASP A 245 -17.92 53.43 -8.39
N TYR A 246 -18.87 52.54 -8.04
CA TYR A 246 -19.88 51.96 -8.95
C TYR A 246 -19.27 51.38 -10.25
N GLY A 247 -18.00 50.99 -10.20
CA GLY A 247 -17.19 50.61 -11.37
C GLY A 247 -17.18 49.13 -11.68
N GLY A 248 -17.69 48.30 -10.78
CA GLY A 248 -17.78 46.84 -10.92
C GLY A 248 -18.35 46.18 -9.68
N PHE A 249 -18.41 44.84 -9.69
CA PHE A 249 -18.99 44.05 -8.62
C PHE A 249 -17.95 43.56 -7.61
N VAL A 250 -18.42 43.24 -6.42
CA VAL A 250 -17.63 42.69 -5.32
C VAL A 250 -18.42 41.58 -4.62
N LEU A 251 -17.76 40.44 -4.42
CA LEU A 251 -18.25 39.35 -3.58
C LEU A 251 -17.86 39.62 -2.12
N VAL A 252 -18.84 39.54 -1.23
CA VAL A 252 -18.73 39.97 0.17
C VAL A 252 -19.31 38.93 1.11
N PHE A 253 -18.50 38.50 2.07
CA PHE A 253 -18.91 37.67 3.20
C PHE A 253 -19.43 38.52 4.36
N ASN A 254 -20.57 38.11 4.92
CA ASN A 254 -21.27 38.73 6.05
C ASN A 254 -21.36 40.27 5.94
N LEU A 255 -21.72 40.74 4.74
CA LEU A 255 -21.86 42.15 4.31
C LEU A 255 -20.63 43.07 4.49
N THR A 256 -19.54 42.57 5.06
CA THR A 256 -18.41 43.34 5.60
C THR A 256 -17.07 43.01 4.93
N LYS A 257 -16.72 41.73 4.77
CA LYS A 257 -15.43 41.31 4.21
C LYS A 257 -15.55 41.04 2.71
N ALA A 258 -15.07 41.97 1.89
CA ALA A 258 -14.86 41.72 0.47
C ALA A 258 -13.74 40.68 0.28
N TYR A 259 -13.95 39.69 -0.60
CA TYR A 259 -12.96 38.63 -0.87
C TYR A 259 -12.64 38.43 -2.35
N TRP A 260 -13.53 38.84 -3.26
CA TRP A 260 -13.27 38.85 -4.70
C TRP A 260 -13.94 40.05 -5.37
N THR A 261 -13.39 40.52 -6.49
CA THR A 261 -13.86 41.71 -7.20
C THR A 261 -13.64 41.55 -8.71
N THR A 262 -14.60 42.01 -9.51
CA THR A 262 -14.49 42.01 -10.98
C THR A 262 -13.40 42.95 -11.49
N GLY A 263 -12.86 43.85 -10.66
CA GLY A 263 -12.11 45.01 -11.12
C GLY A 263 -13.06 46.08 -11.70
N ASN A 264 -12.53 47.01 -12.50
CA ASN A 264 -13.33 48.09 -13.09
C ASN A 264 -13.79 47.76 -14.51
N TRP A 265 -14.91 48.34 -14.91
CA TRP A 265 -15.43 48.25 -16.28
C TRP A 265 -14.52 48.97 -17.26
N THR A 266 -14.10 48.26 -18.31
CA THR A 266 -13.20 48.77 -19.37
C THR A 266 -13.95 49.37 -20.56
N GLY A 267 -15.28 49.30 -20.56
CA GLY A 267 -16.14 49.62 -21.70
C GLY A 267 -16.70 48.40 -22.44
N GLN A 268 -16.06 47.23 -22.30
CA GLN A 268 -16.50 45.96 -22.91
C GLN A 268 -16.53 44.77 -21.95
N ALA A 269 -15.66 44.76 -20.94
CA ALA A 269 -15.56 43.72 -19.92
C ALA A 269 -15.19 44.34 -18.56
N PHE A 270 -15.18 43.54 -17.50
CA PHE A 270 -14.52 43.92 -16.26
C PHE A 270 -13.05 43.49 -16.26
N ALA A 271 -12.16 44.30 -15.68
CA ALA A 271 -10.71 44.11 -15.77
C ALA A 271 -10.18 42.76 -15.25
N ASN A 272 -10.86 42.14 -14.27
CA ASN A 272 -10.50 40.82 -13.72
C ASN A 272 -11.38 39.68 -14.27
N VAL A 273 -12.16 39.94 -15.33
CA VAL A 273 -13.05 38.94 -15.98
C VAL A 273 -12.87 39.01 -17.51
N PRO A 274 -11.68 38.65 -18.03
CA PRO A 274 -11.39 38.71 -19.46
C PRO A 274 -12.27 37.76 -20.30
N GLU A 275 -12.87 36.75 -19.68
CA GLU A 275 -13.73 35.77 -20.37
C GLU A 275 -14.99 36.41 -20.96
N MET A 276 -15.42 37.57 -20.44
CA MET A 276 -16.52 38.37 -21.00
C MET A 276 -16.26 38.83 -22.45
N LEU A 277 -15.00 38.84 -22.90
CA LEU A 277 -14.63 39.22 -24.26
C LEU A 277 -14.87 38.11 -25.29
N VAL A 278 -15.24 36.89 -24.88
CA VAL A 278 -15.46 35.72 -25.75
C VAL A 278 -16.97 35.56 -26.05
N PRO A 279 -17.52 36.11 -27.14
CA PRO A 279 -18.89 36.62 -27.11
C PRO A 279 -19.87 35.79 -27.97
N TYR A 280 -20.01 34.49 -27.68
CA TYR A 280 -20.82 33.56 -28.49
C TYR A 280 -22.26 33.33 -27.98
N ILE A 281 -22.50 33.25 -26.66
CA ILE A 281 -23.87 33.09 -26.09
C ILE A 281 -24.42 34.38 -25.49
N TYR A 282 -23.57 35.28 -24.97
CA TYR A 282 -24.00 36.34 -24.04
C TYR A 282 -23.85 37.76 -24.60
N LYS A 283 -24.74 38.66 -24.20
CA LYS A 283 -24.59 40.11 -24.34
C LYS A 283 -24.81 40.77 -22.97
N PHE A 284 -23.72 41.29 -22.40
CA PHE A 284 -23.75 42.09 -21.19
C PHE A 284 -24.07 43.55 -21.52
N HIS A 285 -24.78 44.23 -20.62
CA HIS A 285 -25.15 45.64 -20.75
C HIS A 285 -24.84 46.34 -19.42
N PHE A 286 -24.04 47.41 -19.45
CA PHE A 286 -23.78 48.25 -18.28
C PHE A 286 -24.26 49.67 -18.55
N ASN A 287 -25.39 50.03 -17.96
CA ASN A 287 -25.96 51.37 -18.01
C ASN A 287 -25.39 52.22 -16.87
N ASP A 288 -25.06 53.48 -17.15
CA ASP A 288 -24.53 54.45 -16.18
C ASP A 288 -23.37 53.92 -15.28
N PRO A 289 -22.34 53.26 -15.84
CA PRO A 289 -21.19 52.81 -15.05
C PRO A 289 -20.52 54.00 -14.35
N PHE A 290 -20.00 53.75 -13.16
CA PHE A 290 -19.38 54.74 -12.27
C PHE A 290 -20.34 55.82 -11.70
N LYS A 291 -21.66 55.59 -11.72
CA LYS A 291 -22.67 56.44 -11.07
C LYS A 291 -23.55 55.65 -10.07
N PRO A 292 -24.23 56.30 -9.10
CA PRO A 292 -25.20 55.62 -8.25
C PRO A 292 -26.39 54.98 -8.99
N THR A 293 -26.71 55.47 -10.20
CA THR A 293 -27.73 54.92 -11.13
C THR A 293 -27.25 53.71 -11.94
N ALA A 294 -26.01 53.24 -11.70
CA ALA A 294 -25.41 52.10 -12.35
C ALA A 294 -26.29 50.84 -12.29
N SER A 295 -26.56 50.27 -13.47
CA SER A 295 -27.40 49.09 -13.68
C SER A 295 -26.72 48.15 -14.66
N PHE A 296 -26.40 46.93 -14.21
CA PHE A 296 -25.76 45.91 -15.03
C PHE A 296 -26.64 44.66 -15.17
N GLY A 297 -26.76 44.14 -16.38
CA GLY A 297 -27.52 42.93 -16.69
C GLY A 297 -26.97 42.21 -17.91
N PHE A 298 -27.55 41.05 -18.23
CA PHE A 298 -27.18 40.26 -19.41
C PHE A 298 -28.39 39.73 -20.15
N THR A 299 -28.24 39.46 -21.44
CA THR A 299 -29.23 38.79 -22.30
C THR A 299 -28.55 37.74 -23.14
N GLU A 300 -29.25 36.66 -23.46
CA GLU A 300 -28.80 35.64 -24.40
C GLU A 300 -28.77 36.17 -25.84
N ARG A 301 -27.99 35.54 -26.72
CA ARG A 301 -27.94 35.80 -28.16
C ARG A 301 -28.67 34.68 -28.92
N PRO A 302 -29.52 34.99 -29.92
CA PRO A 302 -30.01 33.99 -30.85
C PRO A 302 -28.86 33.31 -31.60
N LEU A 303 -28.97 32.00 -31.88
CA LEU A 303 -28.01 31.31 -32.72
C LEU A 303 -28.24 31.67 -34.20
N GLU A 304 -27.17 31.72 -35.00
CA GLU A 304 -27.23 32.06 -36.44
C GLU A 304 -28.10 31.08 -37.26
N SER A 305 -28.34 29.88 -36.73
CA SER A 305 -29.21 28.85 -37.30
C SER A 305 -30.71 29.06 -37.07
N GLY A 306 -31.12 30.10 -36.33
CA GLY A 306 -32.52 30.35 -35.99
C GLY A 306 -33.08 29.44 -34.90
N LEU A 307 -32.21 28.73 -34.16
CA LEU A 307 -32.57 27.98 -32.95
C LEU A 307 -32.60 28.91 -31.74
N ASP A 308 -33.52 28.63 -30.80
CA ASP A 308 -33.56 29.27 -29.49
C ASP A 308 -32.22 29.06 -28.74
N PRO A 309 -31.75 30.06 -27.97
CA PRO A 309 -30.57 29.89 -27.13
C PRO A 309 -30.76 28.76 -26.11
N PRO A 310 -29.66 28.10 -25.68
CA PRO A 310 -29.71 27.23 -24.50
C PRO A 310 -30.05 28.08 -23.26
N LEU A 311 -30.76 27.51 -22.29
CA LEU A 311 -31.11 28.23 -21.06
C LEU A 311 -29.86 28.55 -20.26
N THR A 312 -29.69 29.79 -19.81
CA THR A 312 -28.53 30.23 -19.02
C THR A 312 -28.90 30.86 -17.68
N ARG A 313 -27.99 30.76 -16.70
CA ARG A 313 -28.11 31.46 -15.41
C ARG A 313 -26.76 31.67 -14.74
N PHE A 314 -26.65 32.71 -13.92
CA PHE A 314 -25.62 32.80 -12.89
C PHE A 314 -26.22 32.39 -11.54
N GLN A 315 -25.42 31.80 -10.65
CA GLN A 315 -25.84 31.44 -9.30
C GLN A 315 -24.75 31.77 -8.29
N LEU A 316 -25.12 32.40 -7.17
CA LEU A 316 -24.28 32.60 -6.00
C LEU A 316 -24.55 31.49 -4.98
N ASP A 317 -23.69 30.50 -5.00
CA ASP A 317 -23.79 29.28 -4.19
C ASP A 317 -23.65 29.56 -2.68
N TYR A 318 -24.25 28.72 -1.82
CA TYR A 318 -24.10 28.80 -0.35
C TYR A 318 -22.64 28.62 0.09
N SER A 319 -21.83 27.91 -0.71
CA SER A 319 -20.37 27.79 -0.58
C SER A 319 -19.59 29.01 -1.11
N GLY A 320 -20.25 30.13 -1.44
CA GLY A 320 -19.60 31.42 -1.70
C GLY A 320 -19.00 31.62 -3.10
N TYR A 321 -19.25 30.72 -4.04
CA TYR A 321 -18.88 30.89 -5.45
C TYR A 321 -19.98 31.58 -6.25
N LEU A 322 -19.59 32.54 -7.10
CA LEU A 322 -20.41 32.94 -8.23
C LEU A 322 -20.10 32.01 -9.41
N ARG A 323 -21.08 31.26 -9.90
CA ARG A 323 -20.94 30.29 -11.01
C ARG A 323 -21.87 30.65 -12.16
N GLN A 324 -21.46 30.29 -13.37
CA GLN A 324 -22.23 30.46 -14.60
C GLN A 324 -22.55 29.09 -15.21
N TYR A 325 -23.82 28.88 -15.54
CA TYR A 325 -24.35 27.61 -16.01
C TYR A 325 -25.13 27.79 -17.32
N THR A 326 -24.96 26.82 -18.23
CA THR A 326 -25.75 26.66 -19.47
C THR A 326 -26.42 25.28 -19.44
N TRP A 327 -27.70 25.18 -19.80
CA TRP A 327 -28.40 23.90 -19.85
C TRP A 327 -28.12 23.12 -21.15
N SER A 328 -27.58 21.92 -21.02
CA SER A 328 -27.43 20.99 -22.14
C SER A 328 -28.64 20.07 -22.25
N LYS A 329 -29.35 20.19 -23.38
CA LYS A 329 -30.45 19.29 -23.77
C LYS A 329 -29.98 17.88 -24.18
N GLN A 330 -28.66 17.62 -24.24
CA GLN A 330 -28.10 16.32 -24.63
C GLN A 330 -27.71 15.46 -23.41
N SER A 331 -27.18 16.08 -22.36
CA SER A 331 -26.77 15.42 -21.11
C SER A 331 -27.82 15.53 -19.98
N GLU A 332 -28.90 16.29 -20.19
CA GLU A 332 -29.83 16.73 -19.14
C GLU A 332 -29.10 17.30 -17.91
N HIS A 333 -28.12 18.18 -18.17
CA HIS A 333 -27.27 18.75 -17.13
C HIS A 333 -27.04 20.26 -17.27
N TRP A 334 -26.73 20.90 -16.14
CA TRP A 334 -26.28 22.29 -16.06
C TRP A 334 -24.76 22.36 -16.17
N ASP A 335 -24.25 22.54 -17.38
CA ASP A 335 -22.81 22.60 -17.64
C ASP A 335 -22.22 23.92 -17.13
N LYS A 336 -21.21 23.83 -16.27
CA LYS A 336 -20.58 24.97 -15.58
C LYS A 336 -19.38 25.51 -16.36
N PHE A 337 -19.56 26.61 -17.09
CA PHE A 337 -18.53 27.18 -17.96
C PHE A 337 -17.59 28.19 -17.29
N TRP A 338 -18.02 28.84 -16.20
CA TRP A 338 -17.22 29.84 -15.48
C TRP A 338 -17.56 29.83 -13.99
N SER A 339 -16.58 30.08 -13.14
CA SER A 339 -16.78 30.19 -11.69
C SER A 339 -15.70 31.05 -11.06
N GLN A 340 -16.11 31.94 -10.14
CA GLN A 340 -15.22 32.80 -9.37
C GLN A 340 -15.59 32.79 -7.88
N PRO A 341 -14.61 32.77 -6.95
CA PRO A 341 -13.18 32.69 -7.18
C PRO A 341 -12.73 31.40 -7.91
N ASP A 342 -11.60 31.51 -8.59
CA ASP A 342 -10.83 30.44 -9.24
C ASP A 342 -10.25 29.44 -8.23
N ASP A 343 -9.57 29.94 -7.20
CA ASP A 343 -9.03 29.17 -6.07
C ASP A 343 -10.06 29.07 -4.93
N PRO A 344 -10.44 27.86 -4.47
CA PRO A 344 -11.30 27.67 -3.30
C PRO A 344 -10.86 28.47 -2.07
N CYS A 345 -9.56 28.59 -1.82
CA CYS A 345 -8.98 29.28 -0.66
C CYS A 345 -8.92 30.81 -0.80
N ARG A 346 -9.60 31.36 -1.82
CA ARG A 346 -9.99 32.77 -1.91
C ARG A 346 -11.42 33.02 -1.42
N VAL A 347 -12.29 32.00 -1.32
CA VAL A 347 -13.62 32.16 -0.72
C VAL A 347 -13.47 32.37 0.79
N PHE A 348 -13.82 33.57 1.26
CA PHE A 348 -13.59 33.92 2.65
C PHE A 348 -14.49 33.13 3.60
N GLY A 349 -13.87 32.41 4.54
CA GLY A 349 -14.60 31.65 5.56
C GLY A 349 -15.10 30.27 5.13
N LEU A 350 -14.73 29.79 3.93
CA LEU A 350 -15.17 28.51 3.36
C LEU A 350 -15.06 27.34 4.36
N CYS A 351 -13.91 27.16 5.00
CA CYS A 351 -13.62 26.07 5.95
C CYS A 351 -14.04 26.38 7.40
N GLY A 352 -14.87 27.40 7.63
CA GLY A 352 -15.33 27.83 8.95
C GLY A 352 -14.18 28.23 9.88
N ARG A 353 -14.37 28.01 11.19
CA ARG A 353 -13.35 28.25 12.23
C ARG A 353 -12.43 27.05 12.38
N PHE A 354 -11.13 27.27 12.58
CA PHE A 354 -10.09 26.23 12.76
C PHE A 354 -9.95 25.18 11.63
N GLY A 355 -10.74 25.24 10.56
CA GLY A 355 -10.49 24.50 9.33
C GLY A 355 -9.39 25.16 8.51
N LEU A 356 -8.41 24.37 8.08
CA LEU A 356 -7.36 24.75 7.15
C LEU A 356 -7.85 24.55 5.71
N CYS A 357 -7.73 25.59 4.89
CA CYS A 357 -7.93 25.49 3.45
C CYS A 357 -6.63 25.11 2.75
N THR A 358 -6.66 24.01 2.01
CA THR A 358 -5.56 23.48 1.19
C THR A 358 -5.85 23.75 -0.28
N GLY A 359 -5.18 24.74 -0.85
CA GLY A 359 -5.35 25.12 -2.26
C GLY A 359 -4.79 24.05 -3.19
N GLY A 360 -5.65 23.45 -4.01
CA GLY A 360 -5.32 22.39 -4.96
C GLY A 360 -6.57 21.90 -5.70
N THR A 361 -6.41 20.97 -6.63
CA THR A 361 -7.51 20.34 -7.38
C THR A 361 -8.20 19.20 -6.58
N THR A 362 -8.30 19.36 -5.25
CA THR A 362 -8.92 18.36 -4.38
C THR A 362 -10.43 18.55 -4.31
N ASP A 363 -11.15 17.42 -4.33
CA ASP A 363 -12.62 17.39 -4.24
C ASP A 363 -13.15 17.73 -2.82
N GLN A 364 -12.22 17.92 -1.87
CA GLN A 364 -12.40 18.47 -0.53
C GLN A 364 -11.28 19.51 -0.28
N PRO A 365 -11.58 20.83 -0.26
CA PRO A 365 -10.58 21.89 -0.06
C PRO A 365 -10.30 22.23 1.43
N CYS A 366 -11.01 21.59 2.37
CA CYS A 366 -11.02 21.95 3.78
C CYS A 366 -10.71 20.76 4.70
N GLU A 367 -9.71 20.91 5.57
CA GLU A 367 -9.34 19.91 6.59
C GLU A 367 -9.37 20.49 8.01
N CYS A 368 -9.70 19.66 9.01
CA CYS A 368 -9.50 20.03 10.40
C CYS A 368 -8.06 19.76 10.85
N LEU A 369 -7.45 20.75 11.51
CA LEU A 369 -6.12 20.64 12.14
C LEU A 369 -6.05 19.47 13.14
N SER A 370 -4.86 18.88 13.33
CA SER A 370 -4.61 17.84 14.32
C SER A 370 -5.14 18.21 15.72
N GLY A 371 -5.89 17.29 16.34
CA GLY A 371 -6.57 17.51 17.63
C GLY A 371 -7.90 18.27 17.54
N PHE A 372 -8.31 18.70 16.35
CA PHE A 372 -9.63 19.24 16.05
C PHE A 372 -10.43 18.24 15.19
N ARG A 373 -11.76 18.37 15.21
CA ARG A 373 -12.71 17.60 14.41
C ARG A 373 -13.85 18.51 13.92
N PRO A 374 -14.63 18.13 12.89
CA PRO A 374 -15.78 18.93 12.45
C PRO A 374 -16.75 19.24 13.60
N VAL A 375 -17.37 20.41 13.56
CA VAL A 375 -18.45 20.78 14.49
C VAL A 375 -19.70 19.95 14.20
N ASN A 376 -20.04 19.76 12.92
CA ASN A 376 -21.05 18.84 12.45
C ASN A 376 -20.46 17.91 11.38
N GLU A 377 -20.35 16.61 11.70
CA GLU A 377 -19.73 15.62 10.83
C GLU A 377 -20.59 15.34 9.57
N SER A 378 -21.91 15.43 9.66
CA SER A 378 -22.81 15.22 8.49
C SER A 378 -22.72 16.33 7.44
N ASN A 379 -22.66 17.60 7.87
CA ASN A 379 -22.45 18.75 6.98
C ASN A 379 -21.09 18.62 6.27
N TRP A 380 -20.04 18.27 7.03
CA TRP A 380 -18.68 18.09 6.51
C TRP A 380 -18.59 16.97 5.46
N GLU A 381 -19.28 15.84 5.67
CA GLU A 381 -19.39 14.76 4.66
C GLU A 381 -20.16 15.22 3.41
N SER A 382 -21.20 16.05 3.56
CA SER A 382 -21.92 16.67 2.43
C SER A 382 -21.18 17.82 1.72
N ARG A 383 -19.92 18.09 2.09
CA ARG A 383 -19.05 19.17 1.60
C ARG A 383 -19.45 20.59 2.03
N ASP A 384 -20.27 20.73 3.07
CA ASP A 384 -20.49 22.01 3.75
C ASP A 384 -19.55 22.12 4.94
N TYR A 385 -18.55 22.99 4.81
CA TYR A 385 -17.49 23.21 5.79
C TYR A 385 -17.72 24.47 6.65
N SER A 386 -18.86 25.15 6.48
CA SER A 386 -19.12 26.48 7.07
C SER A 386 -19.13 26.49 8.61
N ASP A 387 -19.61 25.42 9.23
CA ASP A 387 -19.58 25.19 10.69
C ASP A 387 -18.14 25.14 11.25
N GLY A 388 -17.17 24.74 10.43
CA GLY A 388 -15.77 24.61 10.82
C GLY A 388 -15.47 23.43 11.74
N CYS A 389 -14.34 23.56 12.44
CA CYS A 389 -13.77 22.56 13.33
C CYS A 389 -13.74 23.04 14.79
N GLN A 390 -13.88 22.10 15.73
CA GLN A 390 -13.72 22.32 17.16
C GLN A 390 -12.66 21.38 17.75
N ARG A 391 -12.05 21.74 18.89
CA ARG A 391 -11.26 20.78 19.68
C ARG A 391 -12.16 19.63 20.13
N SER A 392 -11.60 18.42 20.23
CA SER A 392 -12.29 17.25 20.80
C SER A 392 -12.65 17.48 22.27
N LYS A 393 -13.77 16.89 22.73
CA LYS A 393 -14.36 17.21 24.05
C LYS A 393 -13.59 16.66 25.25
N ASP A 394 -12.68 15.72 25.03
CA ASP A 394 -11.95 14.98 26.08
C ASP A 394 -10.65 15.68 26.53
N VAL A 395 -10.38 16.90 26.07
CA VAL A 395 -9.09 17.59 26.25
C VAL A 395 -9.16 18.64 27.37
N SER A 396 -8.68 18.28 28.56
CA SER A 396 -8.41 19.24 29.64
C SER A 396 -7.09 19.98 29.39
N CYS A 397 -7.12 21.31 29.43
CA CYS A 397 -5.92 22.16 29.36
C CYS A 397 -4.99 21.93 30.56
N ASN A 398 -3.89 21.19 30.37
CA ASN A 398 -2.90 20.87 31.39
C ASN A 398 -1.46 21.07 30.85
N GLU A 399 -0.52 21.50 31.70
CA GLU A 399 0.91 21.66 31.30
C GLU A 399 1.60 20.31 30.99
N SER A 400 1.10 19.18 31.52
CA SER A 400 1.63 17.84 31.27
C SER A 400 1.20 17.26 29.93
N ASP A 401 -0.06 17.47 29.58
CA ASP A 401 -0.78 16.69 28.57
C ASP A 401 -0.79 17.38 27.20
N ASP A 402 -0.44 18.66 27.14
CA ASP A 402 -0.37 19.44 25.90
C ASP A 402 1.06 19.56 25.34
N GLY A 403 1.12 19.75 24.03
CA GLY A 403 2.32 20.00 23.23
C GLY A 403 2.02 20.96 22.08
N PHE A 404 2.94 21.01 21.11
CA PHE A 404 2.82 21.89 19.94
C PHE A 404 3.13 21.13 18.66
N GLU A 405 2.32 21.39 17.64
CA GLU A 405 2.45 20.83 16.30
C GLU A 405 2.66 21.95 15.28
N GLN A 406 3.59 21.73 14.35
CA GLN A 406 3.95 22.72 13.34
C GLN A 406 2.97 22.65 12.17
N VAL A 407 2.23 23.75 11.93
CA VAL A 407 1.25 23.83 10.83
C VAL A 407 1.87 24.41 9.55
N GLY A 408 2.91 25.25 9.67
CA GLY A 408 3.63 25.84 8.53
C GLY A 408 3.47 27.36 8.42
N PHE A 409 3.60 27.89 7.21
CA PHE A 409 3.41 29.31 6.91
C PHE A 409 1.96 29.55 6.50
N VAL A 410 1.17 30.16 7.38
CA VAL A 410 -0.28 30.29 7.17
C VAL A 410 -0.76 31.71 7.38
N GLY A 411 -1.70 32.14 6.54
CA GLY A 411 -2.49 33.34 6.73
C GLY A 411 -3.82 32.99 7.40
N PHE A 412 -4.29 33.84 8.31
CA PHE A 412 -5.60 33.72 8.95
C PHE A 412 -6.11 35.08 9.42
N ASP A 413 -7.43 35.15 9.63
CA ASP A 413 -8.15 36.26 10.26
C ASP A 413 -8.66 35.83 11.65
N GLY A 414 -9.00 36.80 12.51
CA GLY A 414 -9.83 36.59 13.71
C GLY A 414 -9.13 36.25 15.03
N ALA A 415 -7.84 35.94 15.04
CA ALA A 415 -7.09 35.66 16.27
C ALA A 415 -6.37 36.88 16.84
N GLU A 416 -6.30 36.96 18.16
CA GLU A 416 -5.52 37.96 18.90
C GLU A 416 -4.06 37.53 19.03
N ILE A 417 -3.13 38.45 18.78
CA ILE A 417 -1.69 38.19 18.80
C ILE A 417 -1.00 39.08 19.83
N GLN A 418 -0.33 38.47 20.81
CA GLN A 418 0.39 39.15 21.88
C GLN A 418 1.90 38.89 21.77
N SER A 419 2.67 39.92 21.43
CA SER A 419 4.12 39.83 21.22
C SER A 419 4.94 40.10 22.50
N PHE A 420 5.89 39.23 22.82
CA PHE A 420 6.88 39.44 23.89
C PHE A 420 8.20 38.72 23.59
N THR A 421 9.31 39.21 24.16
CA THR A 421 10.63 38.60 23.96
C THR A 421 10.86 37.43 24.92
N SER A 422 11.20 36.25 24.40
CA SER A 422 11.53 35.07 25.21
C SER A 422 12.34 34.04 24.41
N ASN A 423 12.92 33.04 25.08
CA ASN A 423 13.43 31.86 24.37
C ASN A 423 12.28 30.87 24.09
N TRP A 424 12.50 29.90 23.18
CA TRP A 424 11.49 28.91 22.81
C TRP A 424 10.79 28.25 24.01
N HIS A 425 11.55 27.77 25.01
CA HIS A 425 10.99 27.11 26.19
C HIS A 425 10.16 28.07 27.08
N GLY A 426 10.52 29.35 27.13
CA GLY A 426 9.73 30.39 27.80
C GLY A 426 8.44 30.71 27.04
N CYS A 427 8.53 30.84 25.72
CA CYS A 427 7.40 31.04 24.80
C CYS A 427 6.38 29.88 24.91
N GLN A 428 6.88 28.65 24.83
CA GLN A 428 6.09 27.42 24.97
C GLN A 428 5.40 27.35 26.34
N ARG A 429 6.13 27.58 27.43
CA ARG A 429 5.57 27.56 28.80
C ARG A 429 4.54 28.67 29.03
N ALA A 430 4.75 29.87 28.49
CA ALA A 430 3.79 30.96 28.61
C ALA A 430 2.44 30.63 27.94
N CYS A 431 2.47 30.02 26.74
CA CYS A 431 1.26 29.50 26.10
C CYS A 431 0.63 28.34 26.87
N LEU A 432 1.41 27.35 27.35
CA LEU A 432 0.86 26.20 28.09
C LEU A 432 0.10 26.63 29.37
N LYS A 433 0.59 27.67 30.06
CA LYS A 433 -0.09 28.25 31.23
C LYS A 433 -1.40 28.98 30.93
N ASN A 434 -1.66 29.34 29.68
CA ASN A 434 -2.87 30.05 29.29
C ASN A 434 -3.78 29.16 28.44
N CYS A 435 -4.92 28.74 28.99
CA CYS A 435 -5.87 27.88 28.27
C CYS A 435 -6.56 28.58 27.09
N SER A 436 -6.55 29.91 27.05
CA SER A 436 -6.97 30.68 25.86
C SER A 436 -5.95 30.63 24.73
N CYS A 437 -4.73 30.12 24.98
CA CYS A 437 -3.74 29.92 23.94
C CYS A 437 -4.17 28.80 22.98
N ILE A 438 -4.36 29.16 21.71
CA ILE A 438 -4.57 28.21 20.62
C ILE A 438 -3.27 27.83 19.92
N GLY A 439 -2.26 28.70 19.95
CA GLY A 439 -0.96 28.47 19.35
C GLY A 439 0.02 29.62 19.57
N LEU A 440 1.17 29.55 18.91
CA LEU A 440 2.18 30.60 18.93
C LEU A 440 2.93 30.70 17.60
N PHE A 441 3.46 31.88 17.31
CA PHE A 441 4.61 32.04 16.41
C PHE A 441 5.87 32.27 17.26
N TYR A 442 7.02 31.82 16.77
CA TYR A 442 8.31 32.11 17.39
C TYR A 442 9.36 32.43 16.33
N ASN A 443 10.02 33.57 16.47
CA ASN A 443 11.11 33.99 15.59
C ASN A 443 12.45 33.86 16.31
N ASP A 444 13.24 32.84 15.96
CA ASP A 444 14.49 32.57 16.67
C ASP A 444 15.59 33.62 16.41
N LYS A 445 15.51 34.43 15.35
CA LYS A 445 16.47 35.51 15.10
C LYS A 445 16.26 36.70 16.03
N THR A 446 15.01 37.10 16.27
CA THR A 446 14.66 38.23 17.15
C THR A 446 14.30 37.81 18.57
N LYS A 447 14.18 36.50 18.85
CA LYS A 447 13.63 35.92 20.09
C LYS A 447 12.22 36.45 20.42
N LEU A 448 11.47 36.83 19.39
CA LEU A 448 10.11 37.31 19.51
C LEU A 448 9.14 36.12 19.55
N CYS A 449 8.45 35.95 20.67
CA CYS A 449 7.32 35.06 20.83
C CYS A 449 6.03 35.84 20.56
N ASN A 450 5.15 35.32 19.72
CA ASN A 450 3.82 35.86 19.51
C ASN A 450 2.80 34.81 19.97
N HIS A 451 2.19 35.06 21.13
CA HIS A 451 1.14 34.22 21.72
C HIS A 451 -0.18 34.47 20.99
N ILE A 452 -0.88 33.39 20.58
CA ILE A 452 -2.10 33.47 19.75
C ILE A 452 -3.29 32.97 20.56
N SER A 453 -4.33 33.79 20.66
CA SER A 453 -5.59 33.53 21.38
C SER A 453 -6.82 33.78 20.50
N GLY A 454 -7.98 33.27 20.91
CA GLY A 454 -9.24 33.43 20.16
C GLY A 454 -9.49 32.26 19.20
N TYR A 455 -9.78 32.55 17.93
CA TYR A 455 -10.04 31.54 16.89
C TYR A 455 -9.35 31.88 15.57
N LEU A 456 -8.98 30.86 14.80
CA LEU A 456 -8.52 31.02 13.43
C LEU A 456 -9.74 30.97 12.50
N LEU A 457 -9.88 31.94 11.61
CA LEU A 457 -10.84 31.96 10.51
C LEU A 457 -10.09 32.17 9.20
N ASN A 458 -10.60 31.65 8.08
CA ASN A 458 -9.98 31.84 6.76
C ASN A 458 -8.50 31.38 6.73
N LEU A 459 -8.21 30.30 7.48
CA LEU A 459 -6.87 29.76 7.64
C LEU A 459 -6.44 29.07 6.34
N ARG A 460 -5.33 29.49 5.73
CA ARG A 460 -4.81 28.93 4.48
C ARG A 460 -3.29 28.88 4.47
N ASN A 461 -2.74 27.88 3.79
CA ASN A 461 -1.31 27.81 3.51
C ASN A 461 -0.88 29.00 2.63
N LEU A 462 0.32 29.53 2.87
CA LEU A 462 0.94 30.56 2.04
C LEU A 462 2.15 29.94 1.34
N SER A 463 2.16 29.98 0.00
CA SER A 463 3.38 29.74 -0.77
C SER A 463 4.48 30.70 -0.32
N SER A 464 5.74 30.29 -0.45
CA SER A 464 6.91 30.98 0.11
C SER A 464 7.32 32.23 -0.69
N ASP A 465 6.36 33.07 -1.06
CA ASP A 465 6.57 34.21 -1.93
C ASP A 465 7.15 35.40 -1.15
N THR A 466 8.33 35.86 -1.57
CA THR A 466 9.22 36.71 -0.77
C THR A 466 8.77 38.17 -0.70
N SER A 467 8.35 38.64 0.49
CA SER A 467 8.43 40.08 0.84
C SER A 467 8.16 40.42 2.32
N THR A 468 7.37 39.63 3.06
CA THR A 468 7.01 39.93 4.46
C THR A 468 7.38 38.79 5.42
N GLY A 469 7.57 39.13 6.69
CA GLY A 469 8.14 38.23 7.71
C GLY A 469 7.17 37.16 8.22
N ALA A 470 6.74 36.25 7.36
CA ALA A 470 5.95 35.09 7.72
C ALA A 470 6.68 34.24 8.77
N ASN A 471 6.07 34.04 9.92
CA ASN A 471 6.58 33.17 10.98
C ASN A 471 5.82 31.84 10.92
N VAL A 472 6.47 30.75 11.31
CA VAL A 472 5.85 29.41 11.33
C VAL A 472 4.84 29.32 12.47
N LEU A 473 3.60 28.91 12.17
CA LEU A 473 2.57 28.65 13.18
C LEU A 473 2.81 27.31 13.88
N TYR A 474 2.79 27.35 15.21
CA TYR A 474 2.75 26.17 16.07
C TYR A 474 1.42 26.14 16.84
N MET A 475 0.59 25.14 16.58
CA MET A 475 -0.71 24.98 17.26
C MET A 475 -0.56 24.16 18.54
N ARG A 476 -1.28 24.56 19.60
CA ARG A 476 -1.35 23.81 20.86
C ARG A 476 -2.29 22.62 20.69
N VAL A 477 -1.77 21.42 20.85
CA VAL A 477 -2.47 20.12 20.67
C VAL A 477 -2.12 19.15 21.79
N GLN A 478 -2.98 18.17 22.06
CA GLN A 478 -2.75 17.19 23.13
C GLN A 478 -1.70 16.14 22.72
N ARG A 479 -0.77 15.81 23.62
CA ARG A 479 0.24 14.74 23.48
C ARG A 479 -0.41 13.35 23.49
N GLY A 480 -0.95 12.96 22.33
CA GLY A 480 -1.62 11.68 22.08
C GLY A 480 -2.97 11.80 21.37
N GLY A 481 -3.48 13.03 21.19
CA GLY A 481 -4.85 13.31 20.72
C GLY A 481 -5.11 13.18 19.22
N SER A 482 -4.62 12.14 18.55
CA SER A 482 -5.06 11.81 17.18
C SER A 482 -4.97 10.31 16.87
N LEU A 483 -6.08 9.60 17.10
CA LEU A 483 -6.29 8.22 16.67
C LEU A 483 -7.19 8.13 15.42
N LYS A 484 -6.89 8.94 14.38
CA LYS A 484 -7.14 8.45 13.00
C LYS A 484 -6.37 7.14 12.89
N LYS A 485 -7.03 6.02 12.55
CA LYS A 485 -6.40 4.69 12.45
C LYS A 485 -5.48 4.57 11.23
N ARG A 486 -4.38 5.33 11.23
CA ARG A 486 -3.11 4.75 10.76
C ARG A 486 -2.91 3.48 11.58
N LEU A 487 -2.81 2.34 10.89
CA LEU A 487 -2.08 1.20 11.45
C LEU A 487 -0.66 1.71 11.69
N ASN A 488 -0.38 2.07 12.95
CA ASN A 488 0.91 2.57 13.36
C ASN A 488 1.95 1.56 12.87
N PRO A 489 2.99 1.96 12.11
CA PRO A 489 3.99 1.02 11.62
C PRO A 489 4.62 0.22 12.77
N VAL A 490 4.69 0.79 13.99
CA VAL A 490 5.12 0.08 15.21
C VAL A 490 4.13 -1.00 15.67
N ILE A 491 2.82 -0.83 15.45
CA ILE A 491 1.81 -1.87 15.75
C ILE A 491 1.80 -2.93 14.65
N LEU A 492 1.91 -2.52 13.37
CA LEU A 492 2.04 -3.47 12.27
C LEU A 492 3.33 -4.30 12.42
N THR A 493 4.45 -3.69 12.82
CA THR A 493 5.68 -4.45 13.11
C THR A 493 5.60 -5.22 14.42
N ALA A 494 4.92 -4.76 15.46
CA ALA A 494 4.73 -5.56 16.67
C ALA A 494 3.83 -6.78 16.42
N TRP A 495 2.82 -6.67 15.56
CA TRP A 495 2.00 -7.80 15.12
C TRP A 495 2.75 -8.72 14.16
N VAL A 496 3.48 -8.18 13.18
CA VAL A 496 4.30 -9.02 12.28
C VAL A 496 5.46 -9.66 13.04
N LEU A 497 6.16 -8.98 13.95
CA LEU A 497 7.15 -9.58 14.85
C LEU A 497 6.49 -10.62 15.76
N GLY A 498 5.40 -10.28 16.44
CA GLY A 498 4.68 -11.21 17.31
C GLY A 498 4.17 -12.45 16.58
N SER A 499 3.78 -12.31 15.31
CA SER A 499 3.28 -13.40 14.47
C SER A 499 4.38 -14.16 13.74
N VAL A 500 5.51 -13.53 13.44
CA VAL A 500 6.75 -14.18 12.96
C VAL A 500 7.38 -14.97 14.10
N VAL A 501 7.37 -14.43 15.32
CA VAL A 501 7.73 -15.17 16.55
C VAL A 501 6.71 -16.28 16.79
N ALA A 502 5.40 -16.06 16.67
CA ALA A 502 4.41 -17.13 16.85
C ALA A 502 4.48 -18.22 15.76
N THR A 503 4.80 -17.86 14.50
CA THR A 503 4.94 -18.82 13.40
C THR A 503 6.28 -19.55 13.49
N GLY A 504 7.36 -18.84 13.86
CA GLY A 504 8.65 -19.44 14.19
C GLY A 504 8.57 -20.34 15.43
N PHE A 505 7.75 -19.99 16.41
CA PHE A 505 7.45 -20.80 17.59
C PHE A 505 6.54 -21.99 17.26
N LEU A 506 5.56 -21.85 16.34
CA LEU A 506 4.78 -22.98 15.82
C LEU A 506 5.62 -23.92 14.94
N VAL A 507 6.63 -23.39 14.21
CA VAL A 507 7.64 -24.20 13.53
C VAL A 507 8.53 -24.89 14.55
N LEU A 508 9.06 -24.19 15.55
CA LEU A 508 9.88 -24.78 16.61
C LEU A 508 9.12 -25.84 17.41
N VAL A 509 7.85 -25.61 17.79
CA VAL A 509 6.98 -26.59 18.47
C VAL A 509 6.49 -27.69 17.50
N GLY A 510 6.52 -27.46 16.20
CA GLY A 510 6.33 -28.49 15.16
C GLY A 510 7.59 -29.30 14.83
N LEU A 511 8.76 -28.83 15.28
CA LEU A 511 10.08 -29.45 15.21
C LEU A 511 10.54 -30.04 16.55
N ASP A 512 9.86 -29.66 17.65
CA ASP A 512 10.06 -30.18 18.99
C ASP A 512 9.47 -31.59 19.05
N ASP A 513 10.18 -32.54 18.43
CA ASP A 513 9.94 -33.97 18.57
C ASP A 513 10.23 -34.36 20.03
N GLY A 514 9.31 -34.02 20.94
CA GLY A 514 9.32 -34.37 22.37
C GLY A 514 9.08 -35.86 22.65
N GLY A 515 9.43 -36.73 21.71
CA GLY A 515 9.68 -38.14 21.95
C GLY A 515 11.16 -38.34 22.25
N GLU A 516 11.48 -39.25 23.16
CA GLU A 516 12.88 -39.62 23.44
C GLU A 516 13.57 -40.03 22.14
N ALA A 517 14.84 -39.65 22.00
CA ALA A 517 15.61 -39.82 20.76
C ALA A 517 15.92 -41.31 20.49
N ALA A 518 14.94 -42.03 19.95
CA ALA A 518 15.14 -43.30 19.29
C ALA A 518 16.10 -43.06 18.12
N GLU A 519 17.36 -43.47 18.28
CA GLU A 519 18.38 -43.40 17.25
C GLU A 519 17.83 -44.02 15.96
N LYS A 520 17.88 -43.28 14.84
CA LYS A 520 17.52 -43.81 13.51
C LYS A 520 18.60 -44.76 13.01
N TRP A 521 18.65 -45.96 13.60
CA TRP A 521 19.48 -47.05 13.10
C TRP A 521 19.07 -47.42 11.68
N PHE A 522 20.05 -47.80 10.86
CA PHE A 522 19.77 -48.40 9.56
C PHE A 522 19.11 -49.77 9.78
N PHE A 523 17.95 -50.01 9.15
CA PHE A 523 17.10 -51.16 9.48
C PHE A 523 17.80 -52.53 9.35
N PRO A 524 18.60 -52.83 8.30
CA PRO A 524 19.24 -54.15 8.18
C PRO A 524 20.30 -54.46 9.27
N PRO A 525 21.23 -53.55 9.64
CA PRO A 525 22.09 -53.75 10.81
C PRO A 525 21.33 -53.91 12.12
N TRP A 526 20.30 -53.08 12.37
CA TRP A 526 19.49 -53.18 13.59
C TRP A 526 18.76 -54.51 13.69
N ALA A 527 18.09 -54.91 12.61
CA ALA A 527 17.41 -56.20 12.49
C ALA A 527 18.39 -57.36 12.73
N ALA A 528 19.54 -57.36 12.07
CA ALA A 528 20.56 -58.39 12.26
C ALA A 528 21.07 -58.45 13.71
N GLN A 529 21.28 -57.31 14.37
CA GLN A 529 21.70 -57.27 15.76
C GLN A 529 20.62 -57.78 16.72
N GLN A 530 19.36 -57.31 16.60
CA GLN A 530 18.25 -57.80 17.42
C GLN A 530 18.00 -59.32 17.23
N ILE A 531 18.21 -59.84 16.02
CA ILE A 531 18.13 -61.28 15.73
C ILE A 531 19.25 -62.07 16.44
N ILE A 532 20.49 -61.56 16.44
CA ILE A 532 21.63 -62.20 17.12
C ILE A 532 21.52 -62.11 18.65
N GLU A 533 21.00 -61.00 19.17
CA GLU A 533 20.69 -60.80 20.60
C GLU A 533 19.49 -61.65 21.08
N GLY A 534 18.80 -62.34 20.16
CA GLY A 534 17.66 -63.21 20.45
C GLY A 534 16.30 -62.50 20.50
N ASN A 535 16.26 -61.18 20.36
CA ASN A 535 15.05 -60.35 20.36
C ASN A 535 14.34 -60.33 18.99
N VAL A 536 14.14 -61.51 18.38
CA VAL A 536 13.55 -61.64 17.03
C VAL A 536 12.15 -61.02 16.97
N ALA A 537 11.38 -61.06 18.06
CA ALA A 537 10.04 -60.50 18.14
C ALA A 537 9.99 -58.99 17.83
N ALA A 538 11.04 -58.21 18.13
CA ALA A 538 11.10 -56.79 17.81
C ALA A 538 11.25 -56.49 16.30
N VAL A 539 11.66 -57.48 15.50
CA VAL A 539 11.97 -57.32 14.06
C VAL A 539 10.78 -57.75 13.18
N ILE A 540 9.70 -58.26 13.78
CA ILE A 540 8.52 -58.80 13.08
C ILE A 540 7.46 -57.70 12.93
N ASP A 541 6.88 -57.57 11.73
CA ASP A 541 5.80 -56.60 11.44
C ASP A 541 4.58 -56.87 12.35
N ASP A 542 4.18 -55.89 13.17
CA ASP A 542 3.02 -55.94 14.08
C ASP A 542 1.73 -56.42 13.41
N ARG A 543 1.60 -56.26 12.09
CA ARG A 543 0.46 -56.72 11.29
C ARG A 543 0.31 -58.25 11.25
N LEU A 544 1.34 -59.00 11.65
CA LEU A 544 1.29 -60.46 11.86
C LEU A 544 0.68 -60.84 13.22
N GLY A 545 0.57 -59.89 14.16
CA GLY A 545 -0.05 -60.09 15.48
C GLY A 545 0.44 -61.36 16.19
N SER A 546 -0.49 -62.11 16.78
CA SER A 546 -0.20 -63.39 17.45
C SER A 546 -0.38 -64.61 16.54
N THR A 547 -0.20 -64.48 15.22
CA THR A 547 -0.48 -65.57 14.26
C THR A 547 0.74 -66.23 13.62
N TYR A 548 1.95 -65.91 14.09
CA TYR A 548 3.20 -66.56 13.66
C TYR A 548 3.74 -67.48 14.77
N ASP A 549 4.45 -68.55 14.38
CA ASP A 549 5.22 -69.37 15.32
C ASP A 549 6.59 -68.71 15.59
N VAL A 550 6.91 -68.51 16.87
CA VAL A 550 8.11 -67.78 17.30
C VAL A 550 9.39 -68.55 16.95
N GLU A 551 9.38 -69.88 16.98
CA GLU A 551 10.53 -70.71 16.64
C GLU A 551 10.73 -70.82 15.12
N GLU A 552 9.65 -70.83 14.32
CA GLU A 552 9.77 -70.70 12.87
C GLU A 552 10.30 -69.31 12.46
N ALA A 553 9.77 -68.24 13.05
CA ALA A 553 10.26 -66.88 12.80
C ALA A 553 11.73 -66.71 13.22
N ARG A 554 12.13 -67.25 14.39
CA ARG A 554 13.53 -67.31 14.84
C ARG A 554 14.41 -68.09 13.86
N ARG A 555 13.93 -69.22 13.33
CA ARG A 555 14.66 -70.04 12.33
C ARG A 555 14.87 -69.27 11.03
N VAL A 556 13.83 -68.64 10.49
CA VAL A 556 13.90 -67.81 9.27
C VAL A 556 14.87 -66.64 9.46
N ALA A 557 14.78 -65.95 10.59
CA ALA A 557 15.63 -64.82 10.93
C ALA A 557 17.12 -65.20 11.01
N LEU A 558 17.45 -66.30 11.71
CA LEU A 558 18.84 -66.78 11.81
C LEU A 558 19.40 -67.26 10.45
N VAL A 559 18.58 -67.91 9.63
CA VAL A 559 18.98 -68.30 8.25
C VAL A 559 19.25 -67.07 7.38
N ALA A 560 18.43 -66.01 7.48
CA ALA A 560 18.66 -64.77 6.75
C ALA A 560 20.02 -64.13 7.12
N VAL A 561 20.38 -64.11 8.40
CA VAL A 561 21.68 -63.56 8.86
C VAL A 561 22.87 -64.46 8.47
N TRP A 562 22.67 -65.78 8.32
CA TRP A 562 23.67 -66.68 7.70
C TRP A 562 23.87 -66.44 6.20
N CYS A 563 22.81 -66.10 5.45
CA CYS A 563 22.91 -65.85 4.01
C CYS A 563 23.67 -64.56 3.65
N ILE A 564 23.76 -63.59 4.55
CA ILE A 564 24.38 -62.27 4.34
C ILE A 564 25.78 -62.10 4.95
N GLN A 565 26.41 -63.19 5.41
CA GLN A 565 27.79 -63.15 5.93
C GLN A 565 28.80 -62.62 4.91
N ASP A 566 29.84 -61.90 5.34
CA ASP A 566 30.76 -61.23 4.42
C ASP A 566 31.60 -62.25 3.62
N ASP A 567 32.06 -63.32 4.27
CA ASP A 567 32.85 -64.39 3.67
C ASP A 567 31.94 -65.40 2.96
N GLU A 568 32.09 -65.49 1.64
CA GLU A 568 31.36 -66.43 0.77
C GLU A 568 31.53 -67.89 1.21
N ALA A 569 32.68 -68.27 1.78
CA ALA A 569 32.93 -69.63 2.28
C ALA A 569 32.12 -69.98 3.54
N THR A 570 31.56 -68.98 4.23
CA THR A 570 30.71 -69.17 5.43
C THR A 570 29.21 -69.19 5.14
N ARG A 571 28.80 -68.81 3.92
CA ARG A 571 27.37 -68.77 3.54
C ARG A 571 26.84 -70.20 3.32
N PRO A 572 25.65 -70.55 3.83
CA PRO A 572 25.04 -71.84 3.57
C PRO A 572 24.66 -71.95 2.08
N THR A 573 24.94 -73.10 1.46
CA THR A 573 24.47 -73.37 0.08
C THR A 573 22.94 -73.44 0.05
N MET A 574 22.31 -73.16 -1.09
CA MET A 574 20.84 -73.17 -1.20
C MET A 574 20.20 -74.51 -0.77
N GLY A 575 20.87 -75.64 -1.01
CA GLY A 575 20.42 -76.96 -0.54
C GLY A 575 20.57 -77.20 0.97
N MET A 576 21.39 -76.39 1.66
CA MET A 576 21.44 -76.32 3.12
C MET A 576 20.40 -75.33 3.66
N VAL A 577 20.24 -74.16 3.03
CA VAL A 577 19.21 -73.15 3.36
C VAL A 577 17.82 -73.78 3.41
N VAL A 578 17.45 -74.57 2.40
CA VAL A 578 16.15 -75.28 2.38
C VAL A 578 16.00 -76.21 3.60
N LYS A 579 17.01 -77.04 3.90
CA LYS A 579 16.97 -77.97 5.05
C LYS A 579 16.95 -77.26 6.41
N MET A 580 17.59 -76.10 6.50
CA MET A 580 17.54 -75.24 7.68
C MET A 580 16.14 -74.66 7.87
N LEU A 581 15.50 -74.16 6.81
CA LEU A 581 14.12 -73.63 6.87
C LEU A 581 13.11 -74.74 7.20
N GLU A 582 13.21 -75.90 6.55
CA GLU A 582 12.42 -77.12 6.81
C GLU A 582 12.59 -77.68 8.24
N GLY A 583 13.52 -77.16 9.05
CA GLY A 583 13.78 -77.63 10.42
C GLY A 583 14.50 -78.98 10.50
N VAL A 584 15.04 -79.48 9.38
CA VAL A 584 15.78 -80.75 9.28
C VAL A 584 17.22 -80.60 9.79
N VAL A 585 17.72 -79.36 9.91
CA VAL A 585 19.04 -79.02 10.46
C VAL A 585 18.87 -77.89 11.48
N GLU A 586 19.45 -78.05 12.67
CA GLU A 586 19.45 -77.02 13.72
C GLU A 586 20.30 -75.82 13.31
N VAL A 587 19.74 -74.61 13.44
CA VAL A 587 20.38 -73.36 13.01
C VAL A 587 21.11 -72.72 14.19
N ALA A 588 22.44 -72.86 14.21
CA ALA A 588 23.30 -72.16 15.16
C ALA A 588 23.22 -70.63 14.97
N VAL A 589 23.49 -69.86 16.03
CA VAL A 589 23.50 -68.39 15.95
C VAL A 589 24.65 -67.92 15.05
N PRO A 590 24.39 -67.13 13.98
CA PRO A 590 25.44 -66.59 13.13
C PRO A 590 26.24 -65.48 13.83
N PRO A 591 27.52 -65.29 13.48
CA PRO A 591 28.26 -64.09 13.88
C PRO A 591 27.68 -62.85 13.18
N ALA A 592 27.90 -61.67 13.77
CA ALA A 592 27.47 -60.40 13.18
C ALA A 592 28.28 -60.10 11.89
N PRO A 593 27.63 -59.80 10.75
CA PRO A 593 28.33 -59.38 9.53
C PRO A 593 29.12 -58.08 9.77
N LYS A 594 30.41 -58.09 9.44
CA LYS A 594 31.35 -56.98 9.66
C LYS A 594 31.01 -55.78 8.79
N LEU A 595 30.48 -56.00 7.58
CA LEU A 595 29.99 -54.92 6.73
C LEU A 595 28.84 -54.15 7.40
N LEU A 596 27.92 -54.86 8.07
CA LEU A 596 26.82 -54.22 8.81
C LEU A 596 27.32 -53.55 10.10
N GLN A 597 28.29 -54.12 10.80
CA GLN A 597 28.90 -53.46 11.97
C GLN A 597 29.67 -52.18 11.59
N ALA A 598 30.42 -52.18 10.48
CA ALA A 598 31.13 -50.99 10.00
C ALA A 598 30.16 -49.85 9.58
N LEU A 599 29.00 -50.21 9.02
CA LEU A 599 27.91 -49.26 8.73
C LEU A 599 27.27 -48.65 9.99
N VAL A 600 27.42 -49.29 11.17
CA VAL A 600 26.93 -48.78 12.46
C VAL A 600 28.02 -48.01 13.23
N SER A 601 29.29 -48.43 13.16
CA SER A 601 30.39 -47.72 13.84
C SER A 601 30.84 -46.43 13.17
N GLY A 602 30.51 -46.24 11.89
CA GLY A 602 30.88 -45.05 11.12
C GLY A 602 32.36 -45.00 10.69
N GLU A 603 33.13 -46.07 10.91
CA GLU A 603 34.52 -46.16 10.47
C GLU A 603 34.62 -46.52 8.97
N SER A 604 35.49 -45.81 8.24
CA SER A 604 35.63 -45.97 6.79
C SER A 604 36.23 -47.34 6.42
N PHE A 605 35.40 -48.22 5.84
CA PHE A 605 35.80 -49.58 5.46
C PHE A 605 36.82 -49.60 4.30
N HIS A 606 38.10 -49.81 4.63
CA HIS A 606 39.13 -50.10 3.62
C HIS A 606 38.97 -51.54 3.11
N GLY A 607 38.48 -51.68 1.87
CA GLY A 607 38.26 -52.98 1.23
C GLY A 607 39.52 -53.84 1.13
N VAL A 608 39.44 -55.07 1.64
CA VAL A 608 40.48 -56.09 1.51
C VAL A 608 40.56 -56.55 0.04
N LYS A 609 41.77 -56.56 -0.53
CA LYS A 609 42.00 -57.12 -1.87
C LYS A 609 41.86 -58.64 -1.85
N ALA A 610 41.14 -59.20 -2.82
CA ALA A 610 41.22 -60.62 -3.12
C ALA A 610 42.61 -60.94 -3.72
N ASP A 611 43.28 -61.96 -3.19
CA ASP A 611 44.62 -62.38 -3.63
C ASP A 611 44.56 -63.79 -4.25
N SER A 612 44.72 -63.87 -5.57
CA SER A 612 44.85 -65.09 -6.40
C SER A 612 45.12 -64.68 -7.85
N GLY A 613 46.07 -65.26 -8.61
CA GLY A 613 47.14 -66.20 -8.23
C GLY A 613 47.82 -66.82 -9.46
N ASN A 614 49.17 -66.78 -9.49
CA ASN A 614 50.09 -67.48 -10.42
C ASN A 614 50.25 -67.04 -11.90
N GLY A 615 51.50 -66.71 -12.27
CA GLY A 615 52.10 -67.04 -13.58
C GLY A 615 52.37 -65.89 -14.57
N VAL A 616 53.45 -65.87 -15.39
CA VAL A 616 54.66 -66.73 -15.49
C VAL A 616 55.87 -65.94 -16.06
N SER A 617 57.05 -66.12 -15.43
CA SER A 617 58.48 -65.97 -15.86
C SER A 617 59.06 -64.79 -16.68
N SER A 618 60.35 -64.51 -16.39
CA SER A 618 61.47 -64.08 -17.28
C SER A 618 61.36 -62.77 -18.10
N GLY A 619 62.33 -61.84 -18.13
CA GLY A 619 63.70 -61.80 -17.58
C GLY A 619 64.71 -61.29 -18.64
N ILE A 620 65.91 -60.82 -18.22
CA ILE A 620 67.13 -60.56 -19.06
C ILE A 620 67.03 -59.33 -20.02
N VAL A 621 67.98 -58.37 -20.16
CA VAL A 621 69.25 -58.02 -19.44
C VAL A 621 69.71 -56.57 -19.81
N SER A 622 70.78 -56.08 -19.15
CA SER A 622 71.74 -55.01 -19.57
C SER A 622 71.44 -53.48 -19.46
N HIS A 623 72.23 -52.82 -18.59
CA HIS A 623 73.04 -51.58 -18.81
C HIS A 623 72.36 -50.20 -19.07
N PHE A 624 72.94 -49.02 -18.72
CA PHE A 624 74.26 -48.65 -18.12
C PHE A 624 74.21 -47.26 -17.39
N SER A 625 74.87 -47.10 -16.22
CA SER A 625 75.20 -45.81 -15.50
C SER A 625 74.04 -44.92 -14.99
N GLY A 626 74.07 -44.15 -13.89
CA GLY A 626 75.13 -43.68 -12.95
C GLY A 626 75.39 -42.17 -13.16
N TYR A 627 75.36 -41.25 -12.18
CA TYR A 627 75.92 -41.17 -10.81
C TYR A 627 74.89 -40.56 -9.79
N ASN A 628 74.78 -40.96 -8.51
CA ASN A 628 75.69 -40.82 -7.33
C ASN A 628 75.87 -39.38 -6.82
N ALA A 629 75.79 -39.09 -5.50
CA ALA A 629 75.41 -39.87 -4.31
C ALA A 629 74.84 -38.90 -3.23
N ARG A 630 74.20 -39.29 -2.11
CA ARG A 630 74.74 -39.94 -0.89
C ARG A 630 73.59 -40.18 0.13
N ASP A 631 73.70 -40.86 1.28
CA ASP A 631 74.50 -42.01 1.80
C ASP A 631 73.88 -42.38 3.19
N VAL A 632 73.79 -43.69 3.54
CA VAL A 632 73.78 -44.25 4.94
C VAL A 632 72.61 -43.88 5.91
N LYS A 633 71.90 -44.79 6.61
CA LYS A 633 71.69 -46.26 6.55
C LYS A 633 70.60 -46.69 7.58
N ASP A 634 70.05 -47.91 7.44
CA ASP A 634 69.42 -48.86 8.41
C ASP A 634 68.55 -48.37 9.61
N GLY A 635 67.52 -49.07 10.10
CA GLY A 635 66.88 -50.33 9.69
C GLY A 635 66.31 -51.12 10.90
N GLY A 636 65.02 -51.51 10.86
CA GLY A 636 64.31 -52.23 11.95
C GLY A 636 63.91 -51.35 13.16
N ASP A 637 62.96 -51.70 14.05
CA ASP A 637 61.96 -52.78 14.10
C ASP A 637 60.84 -52.41 15.12
N SER A 638 59.73 -53.17 15.16
CA SER A 638 58.81 -53.55 16.29
C SER A 638 58.72 -52.71 17.62
N PHE A 639 57.64 -52.64 18.42
CA PHE A 639 56.35 -53.35 18.56
C PHE A 639 55.48 -52.67 19.68
N GLN A 640 54.18 -53.03 19.83
CA GLN A 640 53.32 -52.98 21.05
C GLN A 640 53.11 -51.64 21.84
N LEU A 641 51.88 -51.20 22.21
CA LEU A 641 50.97 -51.66 23.30
C LEU A 641 51.57 -51.67 24.74
N PRO A 642 50.82 -51.49 25.86
CA PRO A 642 49.43 -51.00 26.06
C PRO A 642 49.15 -50.11 27.33
N VAL A 643 47.90 -49.62 27.48
CA VAL A 643 47.00 -49.62 28.68
C VAL A 643 47.53 -49.36 30.14
N VAL A 644 47.04 -48.28 30.79
CA VAL A 644 46.36 -48.14 32.15
C VAL A 644 46.97 -48.89 33.38
N PRO A 645 47.13 -48.31 34.61
CA PRO A 645 46.09 -47.57 35.37
C PRO A 645 46.45 -46.34 36.26
N THR A 646 45.36 -45.68 36.65
CA THR A 646 45.05 -44.79 37.79
C THR A 646 45.63 -45.19 39.17
N PHE A 647 45.95 -44.22 40.05
CA PHE A 647 45.23 -43.93 41.32
C PHE A 647 45.77 -42.67 42.09
N CYS A 648 45.08 -42.27 43.17
CA CYS A 648 45.25 -41.09 44.05
C CYS A 648 46.71 -40.79 44.54
N THR A 649 47.10 -39.59 45.01
CA THR A 649 46.54 -38.80 46.14
C THR A 649 46.94 -37.30 46.19
N ASN A 650 46.20 -36.51 47.00
CA ASN A 650 46.50 -35.14 47.49
C ASN A 650 47.22 -35.21 48.88
N PRO A 651 47.71 -34.11 49.52
CA PRO A 651 48.15 -32.78 49.03
C PRO A 651 49.41 -32.18 49.79
N ILE A 652 49.65 -30.86 49.68
CA ILE A 652 50.25 -29.92 50.69
C ILE A 652 51.82 -29.74 50.82
N HIS A 653 52.25 -28.51 50.45
CA HIS A 653 53.27 -27.60 51.06
C HIS A 653 54.83 -27.68 50.90
N THR A 654 55.40 -26.60 50.30
CA THR A 654 56.63 -25.81 50.65
C THR A 654 58.01 -26.48 50.85
N GLN A 655 59.12 -26.02 50.24
CA GLN A 655 59.77 -24.70 50.46
C GLN A 655 60.93 -24.35 49.46
N MET A 656 61.57 -23.19 49.65
CA MET A 656 62.52 -22.49 48.75
C MET A 656 63.89 -23.15 48.50
N LYS A 657 64.41 -23.04 47.25
CA LYS A 657 65.59 -22.19 46.87
C LYS A 657 66.07 -22.41 45.42
N CYS A 658 66.32 -21.32 44.67
CA CYS A 658 67.56 -21.07 43.89
C CYS A 658 67.57 -19.66 43.25
N ASN A 659 68.75 -19.19 42.84
CA ASN A 659 69.13 -17.79 42.48
C ASN A 659 70.58 -17.82 41.91
N PRO A 660 71.25 -16.73 41.47
CA PRO A 660 70.88 -15.56 40.62
C PRO A 660 71.39 -15.81 39.15
N GLN A 661 71.86 -14.91 38.25
CA GLN A 661 72.51 -13.59 38.38
C GLN A 661 72.71 -12.84 37.02
N ASN A 662 72.79 -11.50 37.06
CA ASN A 662 73.47 -10.57 36.11
C ASN A 662 72.91 -10.31 34.67
N ILE A 663 73.27 -9.21 33.94
CA ILE A 663 73.46 -7.75 34.26
C ILE A 663 73.76 -6.94 32.96
N ILE A 664 73.26 -5.68 32.81
CA ILE A 664 73.77 -4.48 32.02
C ILE A 664 74.14 -4.67 30.51
N GLY A 665 74.09 -3.71 29.57
CA GLY A 665 73.83 -2.25 29.50
C GLY A 665 73.64 -1.83 28.01
N LYS A 666 73.79 -0.57 27.56
CA LYS A 666 74.38 0.66 28.11
C LYS A 666 73.77 1.91 27.41
N GLU A 667 73.70 3.03 28.15
CA GLU A 667 74.10 4.43 27.83
C GLU A 667 73.77 5.05 26.43
N ASP A 668 73.49 6.37 26.32
CA ASP A 668 74.23 7.48 26.94
C ASP A 668 73.46 8.84 27.04
N LYS A 669 73.83 9.66 28.04
CA LYS A 669 73.69 11.16 28.21
C LYS A 669 72.35 11.94 28.37
N GLU A 670 72.23 12.51 29.59
CA GLU A 670 71.74 13.86 30.00
C GLU A 670 72.48 15.06 29.32
N PRO A 671 72.28 16.36 29.66
CA PRO A 671 71.34 17.07 30.59
C PRO A 671 70.46 18.16 29.85
N VAL A 672 69.72 19.15 30.41
CA VAL A 672 70.02 20.22 31.41
C VAL A 672 68.74 20.86 32.04
N HIS A 673 68.92 21.34 33.28
CA HIS A 673 68.07 22.14 34.20
C HIS A 673 67.21 23.35 33.74
N LYS A 674 66.11 23.56 34.50
CA LYS A 674 65.58 24.82 35.14
C LYS A 674 65.14 25.99 34.23
N ALA A 675 64.34 26.98 34.67
CA ALA A 675 63.94 27.40 36.04
C ALA A 675 62.48 27.95 36.13
N GLU A 676 62.03 28.31 37.34
CA GLU A 676 60.90 29.24 37.61
C GLU A 676 61.20 30.67 37.05
N GLU A 677 60.29 31.66 36.92
CA GLU A 677 59.40 32.29 37.93
C GLU A 677 58.27 33.19 37.33
N SER A 678 57.37 33.62 38.23
CA SER A 678 56.65 34.93 38.26
C SER A 678 55.85 35.45 37.04
N SER A 679 54.55 35.16 37.07
CA SER A 679 53.43 36.12 36.98
C SER A 679 53.65 37.54 36.38
N SER A 680 52.96 37.85 35.27
CA SER A 680 51.87 38.86 35.29
C SER A 680 51.15 39.02 33.93
N SER A 681 49.93 39.58 33.99
CA SER A 681 49.08 40.07 32.88
C SER A 681 48.37 39.07 31.95
N SER A 682 47.03 39.23 31.90
CA SER A 682 46.15 38.89 30.76
C SER A 682 45.88 37.37 30.53
N PRO A 683 44.87 36.98 29.70
CA PRO A 683 43.71 36.34 30.32
C PRO A 683 43.21 35.05 29.61
N THR A 684 43.11 33.94 30.34
CA THR A 684 42.57 32.68 29.82
C THR A 684 41.52 32.06 30.75
N ALA A 685 40.48 31.49 30.13
CA ALA A 685 39.31 30.95 30.81
C ALA A 685 39.59 29.63 31.54
N SER A 686 38.93 29.44 32.68
CA SER A 686 38.71 28.12 33.30
C SER A 686 37.29 27.63 33.01
N SER A 687 37.17 26.32 32.74
CA SER A 687 35.90 25.57 32.66
C SER A 687 34.74 26.25 31.92
N SER A 688 34.92 26.54 30.62
CA SER A 688 33.80 26.77 29.70
C SER A 688 33.75 25.65 28.65
N SER A 689 32.65 24.90 28.60
CA SER A 689 32.39 23.90 27.57
C SER A 689 31.81 24.59 26.33
N ALA A 690 32.65 24.88 25.33
CA ALA A 690 32.30 25.75 24.20
C ALA A 690 32.90 25.27 22.85
N GLY A 691 32.22 25.58 21.74
CA GLY A 691 32.57 25.19 20.35
C GLY A 691 31.81 23.94 19.87
N ILE A 692 31.03 23.89 18.75
CA ILE A 692 30.78 24.81 17.60
C ILE A 692 32.02 25.03 16.72
N PRO A 693 32.00 24.99 15.35
CA PRO A 693 30.89 24.95 14.36
C PRO A 693 30.73 23.60 13.57
N VAL A 694 29.63 23.30 12.83
CA VAL A 694 29.22 23.68 11.43
C VAL A 694 30.29 23.30 10.37
N MET A 695 30.07 22.47 9.33
CA MET A 695 29.06 22.42 8.23
C MET A 695 28.68 20.95 7.86
N ASP A 696 27.74 20.57 6.97
CA ASP A 696 26.43 21.12 6.50
C ASP A 696 25.65 19.99 5.80
N GLY A 697 24.31 20.16 5.64
CA GLY A 697 23.45 19.28 4.84
C GLY A 697 23.05 17.95 5.51
N VAL A 698 21.91 17.31 5.21
CA VAL A 698 20.91 17.54 4.14
C VAL A 698 19.53 17.13 4.66
N SER A 699 18.50 17.87 4.21
CA SER A 699 17.06 17.75 4.53
C SER A 699 16.40 16.37 4.39
N SER A 700 15.19 16.28 4.94
CA SER A 700 14.26 15.16 4.93
C SER A 700 13.35 15.09 3.69
N ARG A 701 12.69 13.94 3.53
CA ARG A 701 11.88 13.50 2.39
C ARG A 701 10.43 13.97 2.52
N GLU A 702 10.06 14.94 1.69
CA GLU A 702 8.68 15.15 1.23
C GLU A 702 8.04 13.80 0.85
N THR A 703 6.72 13.70 1.04
CA THR A 703 5.92 12.56 0.61
C THR A 703 4.91 12.94 -0.47
N ALA A 704 5.39 13.71 -1.44
CA ALA A 704 5.47 13.19 -2.80
C ALA A 704 4.16 12.58 -3.34
N GLU A 705 3.21 13.45 -3.68
CA GLU A 705 1.92 13.08 -4.26
C GLU A 705 2.08 12.48 -5.68
N LEU A 706 1.05 11.77 -6.13
CA LEU A 706 0.94 11.21 -7.48
C LEU A 706 -0.17 11.98 -8.22
N HIS A 707 0.04 12.34 -9.47
CA HIS A 707 -0.84 13.27 -10.19
C HIS A 707 -2.30 12.80 -10.28
N PRO A 708 -3.29 13.67 -10.03
CA PRO A 708 -4.65 13.46 -10.51
C PRO A 708 -4.70 13.58 -12.05
N ALA A 709 -5.71 12.98 -12.66
CA ALA A 709 -5.87 12.94 -14.12
C ALA A 709 -6.05 14.35 -14.73
N PRO A 710 -5.46 14.65 -15.92
CA PRO A 710 -5.66 15.93 -16.59
C PRO A 710 -7.10 16.08 -17.11
N ALA A 711 -7.78 17.15 -16.71
CA ALA A 711 -9.07 17.53 -17.27
C ALA A 711 -8.88 18.23 -18.63
N THR A 712 -9.21 17.54 -19.73
CA THR A 712 -9.33 18.07 -21.11
C THR A 712 -8.10 18.77 -21.71
N TYR A 713 -7.38 18.02 -22.54
CA TYR A 713 -6.70 18.44 -23.78
C TYR A 713 -6.20 19.90 -23.89
N VAL A 714 -4.97 20.16 -23.44
CA VAL A 714 -4.30 21.46 -23.64
C VAL A 714 -3.67 21.54 -25.03
N GLY A 715 -4.10 22.51 -25.84
CA GLY A 715 -3.48 22.82 -27.13
C GLY A 715 -2.11 23.49 -26.98
N ALA A 716 -1.17 23.16 -27.86
CA ALA A 716 0.23 23.61 -27.75
C ALA A 716 0.40 25.13 -27.98
N THR A 717 1.01 25.81 -27.01
CA THR A 717 1.66 27.14 -27.14
C THR A 717 2.92 27.18 -26.27
N GLU A 718 3.88 28.04 -26.60
CA GLU A 718 5.29 27.85 -26.22
C GLU A 718 5.73 28.54 -24.91
N GLY A 719 5.73 27.78 -23.81
CA GLY A 719 6.58 27.96 -22.61
C GLY A 719 6.28 29.15 -21.66
N PRO A 720 7.10 29.34 -20.59
CA PRO A 720 8.13 28.43 -20.09
C PRO A 720 8.18 28.30 -18.54
N GLU A 721 7.69 27.20 -17.96
CA GLU A 721 8.26 26.60 -16.73
C GLU A 721 7.78 25.14 -16.58
N SER A 722 8.70 24.19 -16.33
CA SER A 722 8.40 22.75 -16.40
C SER A 722 8.14 22.12 -15.03
N THR A 723 7.09 21.32 -14.89
CA THR A 723 6.71 20.53 -13.70
C THR A 723 7.64 19.34 -13.38
N ASP A 724 8.67 19.09 -14.21
CA ASP A 724 9.60 17.97 -14.08
C ASP A 724 10.86 18.33 -13.26
N TYR A 725 11.43 17.35 -12.55
CA TYR A 725 12.44 17.55 -11.50
C TYR A 725 13.62 18.45 -11.91
N PRO A 726 14.10 19.37 -11.05
CA PRO A 726 15.29 20.17 -11.33
C PRO A 726 16.52 19.26 -11.57
N VAL A 727 17.46 19.75 -12.39
CA VAL A 727 18.72 19.05 -12.63
C VAL A 727 19.51 18.98 -11.33
N ILE A 728 19.91 17.77 -10.92
CA ILE A 728 20.82 17.54 -9.79
C ILE A 728 22.16 18.24 -10.09
N ASN A 729 22.47 19.29 -9.32
CA ASN A 729 23.71 20.05 -9.43
C ASN A 729 24.67 19.77 -8.27
N ASN A 730 24.18 19.30 -7.12
CA ASN A 730 24.97 19.02 -5.93
C ASN A 730 24.47 17.79 -5.16
N PHE A 731 25.24 17.33 -4.15
CA PHE A 731 24.89 16.17 -3.33
C PHE A 731 23.66 16.38 -2.43
N GLN A 732 23.31 17.63 -2.12
CA GLN A 732 22.13 17.98 -1.33
C GLN A 732 20.85 17.84 -2.18
N ASP A 733 20.86 18.19 -3.48
CA ASP A 733 19.79 17.86 -4.43
C ASP A 733 19.71 16.35 -4.68
N ALA A 734 20.87 15.72 -4.91
CA ALA A 734 20.95 14.28 -5.19
C ALA A 734 20.42 13.47 -4.00
N LYS A 735 20.85 13.82 -2.79
CA LYS A 735 20.28 13.26 -1.58
C LYS A 735 18.82 13.64 -1.51
N TYR A 736 18.35 14.88 -1.73
CA TYR A 736 16.91 15.21 -1.67
C TYR A 736 16.02 14.36 -2.59
N ILE A 737 16.47 14.08 -3.81
CA ILE A 737 15.71 13.31 -4.82
C ILE A 737 15.80 11.79 -4.61
N CYS A 738 16.85 11.29 -3.92
CA CYS A 738 17.05 9.90 -3.46
C CYS A 738 16.51 9.62 -2.03
N VAL A 739 16.34 10.70 -1.27
CA VAL A 739 15.20 11.09 -0.38
C VAL A 739 14.01 11.31 -1.38
N MET A 740 12.85 11.94 -1.13
CA MET A 740 11.72 11.93 -2.14
C MET A 740 11.33 10.55 -2.74
N GLU A 741 11.82 10.17 -3.94
CA GLU A 741 11.29 9.14 -4.86
C GLU A 741 11.04 7.75 -4.27
N SER A 742 12.00 7.12 -3.60
CA SER A 742 11.78 5.82 -2.96
C SER A 742 10.66 5.80 -1.91
N VAL A 743 10.12 6.92 -1.40
CA VAL A 743 8.86 6.87 -0.63
C VAL A 743 7.62 6.81 -1.51
N LYS A 744 7.62 7.41 -2.72
CA LYS A 744 6.62 7.07 -3.75
C LYS A 744 6.67 5.56 -4.03
N LEU A 745 7.87 5.03 -4.29
CA LEU A 745 8.09 3.61 -4.55
C LEU A 745 7.65 2.71 -3.37
N TRP A 746 8.18 2.88 -2.16
CA TRP A 746 7.92 1.98 -1.03
C TRP A 746 6.50 2.06 -0.48
N THR A 747 5.76 3.15 -0.74
CA THR A 747 4.31 3.22 -0.45
C THR A 747 3.52 2.21 -1.30
N ILE A 748 3.93 2.00 -2.55
CA ILE A 748 3.32 1.02 -3.47
C ILE A 748 3.95 -0.38 -3.27
N ALA A 749 5.29 -0.47 -3.28
CA ALA A 749 6.03 -1.72 -3.23
C ALA A 749 5.87 -2.47 -1.90
N GLY A 750 5.74 -1.75 -0.77
CA GLY A 750 5.69 -2.35 0.57
C GLY A 750 4.54 -3.35 0.75
N PRO A 751 3.27 -2.93 0.59
CA PRO A 751 2.12 -3.83 0.73
C PRO A 751 2.10 -4.93 -0.35
N ILE A 752 2.49 -4.59 -1.59
CA ILE A 752 2.52 -5.55 -2.70
C ILE A 752 3.55 -6.66 -2.44
N ALA A 753 4.78 -6.31 -2.10
CA ALA A 753 5.83 -7.28 -1.77
C ALA A 753 5.44 -8.13 -0.56
N PHE A 754 4.86 -7.53 0.49
CA PHE A 754 4.43 -8.28 1.68
C PHE A 754 3.34 -9.32 1.35
N ASN A 755 2.34 -8.97 0.52
CA ASN A 755 1.36 -9.95 0.02
C ASN A 755 2.05 -11.08 -0.76
N ILE A 756 2.93 -10.75 -1.71
CA ILE A 756 3.59 -11.76 -2.56
C ILE A 756 4.48 -12.69 -1.71
N LEU A 757 5.22 -12.15 -0.73
CA LEU A 757 5.99 -12.91 0.26
C LEU A 757 5.10 -13.87 1.08
N CYS A 758 3.92 -13.44 1.52
CA CYS A 758 3.00 -14.32 2.26
C CYS A 758 2.47 -15.48 1.39
N ASN A 759 2.13 -15.19 0.12
CA ASN A 759 1.70 -16.22 -0.84
C ASN A 759 2.85 -17.18 -1.20
N TYR A 760 4.09 -16.70 -1.28
CA TYR A 760 5.25 -17.58 -1.44
C TYR A 760 5.53 -18.42 -0.19
N GLY A 761 5.24 -17.89 1.00
CA GLY A 761 5.27 -18.63 2.26
C GLY A 761 4.45 -19.92 2.21
N ILE A 762 3.29 -19.92 1.54
CA ILE A 762 2.46 -21.12 1.37
C ILE A 762 3.22 -22.23 0.61
N ASN A 763 3.98 -21.90 -0.43
CA ASN A 763 4.87 -22.86 -1.11
C ASN A 763 6.01 -23.34 -0.19
N SER A 764 6.68 -22.40 0.49
CA SER A 764 7.84 -22.70 1.33
C SER A 764 7.49 -23.58 2.53
N PHE A 765 6.41 -23.26 3.25
CA PHE A 765 5.91 -24.07 4.37
C PHE A 765 5.40 -25.44 3.92
N THR A 766 4.77 -25.55 2.73
CA THR A 766 4.42 -26.85 2.14
C THR A 766 5.66 -27.73 1.95
N ASN A 767 6.75 -27.18 1.38
CA ASN A 767 8.01 -27.92 1.22
C ASN A 767 8.65 -28.29 2.57
N ILE A 768 8.68 -27.38 3.55
CA ILE A 768 9.26 -27.62 4.88
C ILE A 768 8.52 -28.78 5.58
N PHE A 769 7.18 -28.72 5.67
CA PHE A 769 6.41 -29.79 6.31
C PHE A 769 6.54 -31.15 5.62
N VAL A 770 6.69 -31.17 4.29
CA VAL A 770 6.95 -32.42 3.54
C VAL A 770 8.38 -32.91 3.74
N GLY A 771 9.36 -32.02 3.94
CA GLY A 771 10.75 -32.36 4.26
C GLY A 771 10.92 -33.22 5.52
N HIS A 772 10.00 -33.07 6.49
CA HIS A 772 9.99 -33.91 7.71
C HIS A 772 9.25 -35.25 7.54
N ILE A 773 8.66 -35.53 6.37
CA ILE A 773 8.11 -36.85 6.03
C ILE A 773 9.23 -37.75 5.51
N GLY A 774 10.02 -37.27 4.53
CA GLY A 774 11.13 -38.00 3.93
C GLY A 774 11.78 -37.27 2.75
N ASP A 775 13.04 -37.62 2.44
CA ASP A 775 13.81 -36.99 1.36
C ASP A 775 13.24 -37.31 -0.04
N LEU A 776 12.55 -38.45 -0.20
CA LEU A 776 11.85 -38.84 -1.43
C LEU A 776 10.60 -37.96 -1.64
N GLU A 777 9.77 -37.82 -0.60
CA GLU A 777 8.59 -36.95 -0.58
C GLU A 777 8.98 -35.50 -0.85
N LEU A 778 10.04 -35.01 -0.20
CA LEU A 778 10.60 -33.68 -0.42
C LEU A 778 11.01 -33.47 -1.87
N SER A 779 11.78 -34.41 -2.44
CA SER A 779 12.24 -34.32 -3.83
C SER A 779 11.08 -34.32 -4.81
N ALA A 780 10.09 -35.19 -4.61
CA ALA A 780 8.91 -35.31 -5.46
C ALA A 780 7.99 -34.08 -5.41
N VAL A 781 7.67 -33.59 -4.20
CA VAL A 781 6.83 -32.39 -4.02
C VAL A 781 7.56 -31.14 -4.50
N ALA A 782 8.87 -31.01 -4.22
CA ALA A 782 9.67 -29.90 -4.73
C ALA A 782 9.73 -29.88 -6.26
N ILE A 783 9.86 -31.01 -6.94
CA ILE A 783 9.81 -31.07 -8.41
C ILE A 783 8.41 -30.71 -8.92
N SER A 784 7.32 -31.18 -8.29
CA SER A 784 5.97 -30.81 -8.69
C SER A 784 5.69 -29.31 -8.53
N LEU A 785 5.98 -28.73 -7.37
CA LEU A 785 5.75 -27.30 -7.12
C LEU A 785 6.72 -26.41 -7.90
N SER A 786 8.02 -26.75 -7.92
CA SER A 786 9.05 -25.92 -8.54
C SER A 786 9.08 -26.06 -10.06
N VAL A 787 8.81 -27.23 -10.66
CA VAL A 787 8.85 -27.40 -12.12
C VAL A 787 7.45 -27.31 -12.74
N ILE A 788 6.52 -28.19 -12.35
CA ILE A 788 5.21 -28.29 -12.99
C ILE A 788 4.31 -27.08 -12.66
N ALA A 789 4.18 -26.76 -11.37
CA ALA A 789 3.32 -25.65 -10.95
C ALA A 789 3.92 -24.29 -11.31
N ASN A 790 5.24 -24.10 -11.15
CA ASN A 790 5.87 -22.82 -11.46
C ASN A 790 5.91 -22.49 -12.97
N PHE A 791 5.99 -23.49 -13.85
CA PHE A 791 5.83 -23.29 -15.31
C PHE A 791 4.48 -22.61 -15.61
N THR A 792 3.42 -23.12 -14.99
CA THR A 792 2.05 -22.62 -15.14
C THR A 792 1.83 -21.29 -14.43
N PHE A 793 2.39 -21.11 -13.23
CA PHE A 793 2.40 -19.85 -12.50
C PHE A 793 2.99 -18.73 -13.35
N GLY A 794 4.18 -18.93 -13.94
CA GLY A 794 4.84 -17.92 -14.77
C GLY A 794 4.01 -17.50 -15.99
N PHE A 795 3.40 -18.47 -16.67
CA PHE A 795 2.56 -18.20 -17.84
C PHE A 795 1.27 -17.45 -17.46
N LEU A 796 0.56 -17.89 -16.42
CA LEU A 796 -0.68 -17.24 -15.96
C LEU A 796 -0.41 -15.85 -15.37
N PHE A 797 0.66 -15.69 -14.57
CA PHE A 797 1.04 -14.41 -13.97
C PHE A 797 1.44 -13.39 -15.04
N GLY A 798 2.21 -13.80 -16.04
CA GLY A 798 2.58 -12.94 -17.17
C GLY A 798 1.47 -12.68 -18.17
N MET A 799 0.44 -13.52 -18.25
CA MET A 799 -0.82 -13.15 -18.94
C MET A 799 -1.62 -12.13 -18.13
N ALA A 800 -1.62 -12.22 -16.80
CA ALA A 800 -2.35 -11.30 -15.94
C ALA A 800 -1.71 -9.91 -15.84
N SER A 801 -0.38 -9.76 -16.00
CA SER A 801 0.27 -8.44 -15.94
C SER A 801 -0.18 -7.46 -17.03
N ALA A 802 -0.78 -7.94 -18.13
CA ALA A 802 -1.46 -7.07 -19.09
C ALA A 802 -2.62 -6.24 -18.47
N LEU A 803 -3.19 -6.67 -17.33
CA LEU A 803 -4.12 -5.86 -16.54
C LEU A 803 -3.44 -4.70 -15.82
N GLU A 804 -2.16 -4.77 -15.46
CA GLU A 804 -1.48 -3.64 -14.81
C GLU A 804 -1.42 -2.45 -15.77
N THR A 805 -1.13 -2.72 -17.05
CA THR A 805 -1.25 -1.73 -18.12
C THR A 805 -2.71 -1.28 -18.31
N LEU A 806 -3.64 -2.19 -18.59
CA LEU A 806 -5.00 -1.81 -19.03
C LEU A 806 -5.88 -1.25 -17.90
N CYS A 807 -5.81 -1.80 -16.68
CA CYS A 807 -6.52 -1.28 -15.53
C CYS A 807 -5.86 0.00 -14.99
N GLY A 808 -4.53 0.08 -15.00
CA GLY A 808 -3.81 1.30 -14.60
C GLY A 808 -4.14 2.48 -15.52
N GLN A 809 -4.11 2.26 -16.85
CA GLN A 809 -4.49 3.27 -17.84
C GLN A 809 -5.97 3.68 -17.71
N ALA A 810 -6.90 2.73 -17.57
CA ALA A 810 -8.32 3.05 -17.42
C ALA A 810 -8.63 3.77 -16.09
N PHE A 811 -7.93 3.43 -15.01
CA PHE A 811 -8.04 4.13 -13.72
C PHE A 811 -7.51 5.56 -13.82
N GLY A 812 -6.33 5.75 -14.43
CA GLY A 812 -5.76 7.07 -14.72
C GLY A 812 -6.60 7.92 -15.69
N ALA A 813 -7.44 7.29 -16.52
CA ALA A 813 -8.43 7.95 -17.38
C ALA A 813 -9.80 8.18 -16.71
N GLY A 814 -9.96 7.88 -15.41
CA GLY A 814 -11.22 8.01 -14.68
C GLY A 814 -12.29 6.97 -15.04
N GLN A 815 -11.99 6.00 -15.91
CA GLN A 815 -12.91 4.97 -16.37
C GLN A 815 -12.96 3.78 -15.40
N ILE A 816 -13.23 4.05 -14.12
CA ILE A 816 -13.12 3.07 -13.02
C ILE A 816 -14.01 1.83 -13.27
N GLU A 817 -15.18 2.00 -13.89
CA GLU A 817 -16.08 0.87 -14.24
C GLU A 817 -15.47 -0.14 -15.22
N MET A 818 -14.55 0.28 -16.10
CA MET A 818 -13.93 -0.61 -17.09
C MET A 818 -12.94 -1.60 -16.46
N LEU A 819 -12.43 -1.32 -15.26
CA LEU A 819 -11.56 -2.25 -14.52
C LEU A 819 -12.28 -3.57 -14.22
N GLY A 820 -13.55 -3.51 -13.81
CA GLY A 820 -14.37 -4.70 -13.55
C GLY A 820 -14.59 -5.52 -14.82
N VAL A 821 -14.73 -4.86 -15.98
CA VAL A 821 -14.88 -5.52 -17.29
C VAL A 821 -13.58 -6.17 -17.74
N TYR A 822 -12.42 -5.52 -17.56
CA TYR A 822 -11.12 -6.09 -17.88
C TYR A 822 -10.76 -7.27 -16.96
N MET A 823 -11.05 -7.18 -15.66
CA MET A 823 -10.90 -8.31 -14.73
C MET A 823 -11.72 -9.52 -15.18
N GLN A 824 -12.99 -9.33 -15.57
CA GLN A 824 -13.84 -10.41 -16.10
C GLN A 824 -13.29 -11.00 -17.41
N ARG A 825 -12.85 -10.17 -18.34
CA ARG A 825 -12.21 -10.62 -19.60
C ARG A 825 -10.97 -11.46 -19.31
N SER A 826 -10.17 -11.04 -18.34
CA SER A 826 -8.96 -11.75 -17.93
C SER A 826 -9.27 -13.07 -17.19
N TRP A 827 -10.27 -13.13 -16.31
CA TRP A 827 -10.76 -14.39 -15.73
C TRP A 827 -11.13 -15.41 -16.83
N ILE A 828 -11.86 -14.99 -17.87
CA ILE A 828 -12.23 -15.85 -19.00
C ILE A 828 -10.98 -16.37 -19.73
N ILE A 829 -10.02 -15.48 -20.01
CA ILE A 829 -8.79 -15.82 -20.73
C ILE A 829 -7.90 -16.77 -19.92
N LEU A 830 -7.63 -16.47 -18.64
CA LEU A 830 -6.80 -17.33 -17.80
C LEU A 830 -7.47 -18.67 -17.52
N ALA A 831 -8.79 -18.73 -17.36
CA ALA A 831 -9.52 -19.99 -17.21
C ALA A 831 -9.38 -20.87 -18.47
N ALA A 832 -9.49 -20.27 -19.67
CA ALA A 832 -9.22 -20.98 -20.93
C ALA A 832 -7.76 -21.47 -21.00
N THR A 833 -6.80 -20.62 -20.64
CA THR A 833 -5.37 -20.99 -20.56
C THR A 833 -5.12 -22.15 -19.59
N CYS A 834 -5.80 -22.22 -18.45
CA CYS A 834 -5.69 -23.35 -17.52
C CYS A 834 -6.10 -24.69 -18.18
N PHE A 835 -7.10 -24.71 -19.06
CA PHE A 835 -7.44 -25.93 -19.81
C PHE A 835 -6.36 -26.33 -20.84
N PHE A 836 -5.68 -25.36 -21.45
CA PHE A 836 -4.54 -25.64 -22.35
C PHE A 836 -3.28 -26.11 -21.59
N LEU A 837 -3.10 -25.69 -20.34
CA LEU A 837 -1.97 -26.10 -19.48
C LEU A 837 -2.25 -27.38 -18.68
N LEU A 838 -3.51 -27.76 -18.49
CA LEU A 838 -3.94 -28.97 -17.77
C LEU A 838 -3.22 -30.28 -18.19
N PRO A 839 -2.90 -30.55 -19.47
CA PRO A 839 -2.14 -31.74 -19.86
C PRO A 839 -0.76 -31.84 -19.19
N LEU A 840 -0.12 -30.72 -18.82
CA LEU A 840 1.17 -30.70 -18.14
C LEU A 840 1.09 -31.34 -16.75
N TYR A 841 -0.01 -31.14 -16.03
CA TYR A 841 -0.26 -31.76 -14.72
C TYR A 841 -0.71 -33.22 -14.86
N ILE A 842 -1.55 -33.53 -15.86
CA ILE A 842 -2.06 -34.90 -16.07
C ILE A 842 -0.95 -35.85 -16.53
N TYR A 843 -0.06 -35.41 -17.42
CA TYR A 843 1.05 -36.19 -17.96
C TYR A 843 2.39 -35.89 -17.29
N SER A 844 2.37 -35.31 -16.09
CA SER A 844 3.56 -34.97 -15.30
C SER A 844 4.46 -36.18 -15.00
N GLU A 845 3.89 -37.33 -14.61
CA GLU A 845 4.68 -38.57 -14.40
C GLU A 845 5.45 -39.01 -15.66
N PRO A 846 4.80 -39.31 -16.81
CA PRO A 846 5.53 -39.74 -18.00
C PRO A 846 6.43 -38.65 -18.57
N LEU A 847 6.11 -37.36 -18.38
CA LEU A 847 6.99 -36.25 -18.76
C LEU A 847 8.26 -36.21 -17.89
N LEU A 848 8.17 -36.40 -16.57
CA LEU A 848 9.33 -36.45 -15.68
C LEU A 848 10.19 -37.68 -15.97
N LYS A 849 9.59 -38.84 -16.26
CA LYS A 849 10.30 -40.04 -16.71
C LYS A 849 11.00 -39.83 -18.07
N LEU A 850 10.40 -39.07 -18.99
CA LEU A 850 11.02 -38.67 -20.26
C LEU A 850 12.16 -37.67 -20.04
N LEU A 851 12.05 -36.80 -19.04
CA LEU A 851 13.09 -35.87 -18.55
C LEU A 851 14.08 -36.53 -17.56
N GLY A 852 14.32 -37.83 -17.71
CA GLY A 852 15.37 -38.58 -17.02
C GLY A 852 15.25 -38.68 -15.50
N GLN A 853 14.12 -38.30 -14.90
CA GLN A 853 13.94 -38.38 -13.45
C GLN A 853 13.81 -39.83 -12.99
N GLU A 854 14.31 -40.10 -11.79
CA GLU A 854 14.18 -41.41 -11.13
C GLU A 854 12.70 -41.83 -11.01
N LYS A 855 12.43 -43.11 -11.25
CA LYS A 855 11.08 -43.64 -11.41
C LYS A 855 10.16 -43.32 -10.23
N GLU A 856 10.66 -43.50 -9.00
CA GLU A 856 9.89 -43.32 -7.77
C GLU A 856 9.60 -41.83 -7.50
N ILE A 857 10.59 -40.96 -7.73
CA ILE A 857 10.44 -39.50 -7.69
C ILE A 857 9.36 -39.06 -8.70
N ALA A 858 9.43 -39.55 -9.95
CA ALA A 858 8.50 -39.17 -11.02
C ALA A 858 7.06 -39.66 -10.78
N GLU A 859 6.88 -40.86 -10.21
CA GLU A 859 5.56 -41.41 -9.84
C GLU A 859 4.93 -40.61 -8.69
N LEU A 860 5.69 -40.30 -7.64
CA LEU A 860 5.19 -39.50 -6.51
C LEU A 860 4.94 -38.04 -6.89
N ALA A 861 5.84 -37.42 -7.67
CA ALA A 861 5.68 -36.05 -8.18
C ALA A 861 4.49 -35.94 -9.14
N GLY A 862 4.25 -36.95 -9.96
CA GLY A 862 3.09 -37.01 -10.85
C GLY A 862 1.78 -37.10 -10.09
N LYS A 863 1.71 -38.00 -9.10
CA LYS A 863 0.54 -38.12 -8.20
C LYS A 863 0.24 -36.79 -7.47
N PHE A 864 1.26 -36.12 -6.92
CA PHE A 864 1.09 -34.82 -6.27
C PHE A 864 0.65 -33.73 -7.25
N SER A 865 1.23 -33.69 -8.46
CA SER A 865 0.84 -32.75 -9.52
C SER A 865 -0.64 -32.86 -9.85
N ILE A 866 -1.17 -34.07 -10.03
CA ILE A 866 -2.60 -34.31 -10.28
C ILE A 866 -3.46 -33.82 -9.10
N GLN A 867 -2.99 -33.99 -7.85
CA GLN A 867 -3.70 -33.51 -6.66
C GLN A 867 -3.76 -31.98 -6.55
N ILE A 868 -2.77 -31.23 -7.05
CA ILE A 868 -2.75 -29.75 -7.00
C ILE A 868 -3.40 -29.04 -8.21
N ILE A 869 -4.01 -29.77 -9.14
CA ILE A 869 -4.78 -29.19 -10.27
C ILE A 869 -5.81 -28.12 -9.83
N PRO A 870 -6.54 -28.24 -8.70
CA PRO A 870 -7.46 -27.19 -8.27
C PRO A 870 -6.76 -25.85 -8.01
N GLN A 871 -5.54 -25.83 -7.47
CA GLN A 871 -4.78 -24.60 -7.24
C GLN A 871 -4.47 -23.86 -8.55
N MET A 872 -4.17 -24.55 -9.65
CA MET A 872 -3.97 -23.93 -10.96
C MET A 872 -5.18 -23.09 -11.37
N PHE A 873 -6.40 -23.64 -11.23
CA PHE A 873 -7.63 -22.90 -11.55
C PHE A 873 -7.90 -21.75 -10.57
N SER A 874 -7.44 -21.83 -9.32
CA SER A 874 -7.55 -20.71 -8.37
C SER A 874 -6.70 -19.50 -8.81
N LEU A 875 -5.56 -19.71 -9.49
CA LEU A 875 -4.69 -18.63 -10.00
C LEU A 875 -5.37 -17.81 -11.10
N ALA A 876 -6.18 -18.45 -11.95
CA ALA A 876 -6.95 -17.79 -12.99
C ALA A 876 -7.98 -16.79 -12.42
N VAL A 877 -8.42 -17.01 -11.18
CA VAL A 877 -9.24 -16.06 -10.43
C VAL A 877 -8.38 -15.06 -9.66
N ASN A 878 -7.31 -15.54 -9.00
CA ASN A 878 -6.44 -14.75 -8.12
C ASN A 878 -5.78 -13.58 -8.84
N PHE A 879 -5.02 -13.84 -9.90
CA PHE A 879 -4.18 -12.79 -10.49
C PHE A 879 -5.01 -11.63 -11.07
N PRO A 880 -6.15 -11.86 -11.77
CA PRO A 880 -6.95 -10.74 -12.26
C PRO A 880 -7.56 -9.90 -11.13
N THR A 881 -8.00 -10.52 -10.03
CA THR A 881 -8.54 -9.80 -8.87
C THR A 881 -7.45 -9.07 -8.09
N GLN A 882 -6.26 -9.66 -7.98
CA GLN A 882 -5.07 -9.00 -7.46
C GLN A 882 -4.69 -7.77 -8.31
N LYS A 883 -4.64 -7.88 -9.65
CA LYS A 883 -4.32 -6.75 -10.52
C LYS A 883 -5.39 -5.65 -10.50
N PHE A 884 -6.67 -6.02 -10.44
CA PHE A 884 -7.79 -5.09 -10.26
C PHE A 884 -7.65 -4.23 -8.99
N LEU A 885 -7.28 -4.85 -7.86
CA LEU A 885 -7.04 -4.13 -6.60
C LEU A 885 -5.72 -3.31 -6.64
N GLN A 886 -4.66 -3.86 -7.25
CA GLN A 886 -3.39 -3.15 -7.43
C GLN A 886 -3.50 -1.88 -8.28
N ALA A 887 -4.28 -1.91 -9.36
CA ALA A 887 -4.50 -0.75 -10.23
C ALA A 887 -5.20 0.44 -9.52
N GLN A 888 -6.04 0.16 -8.53
CA GLN A 888 -6.74 1.16 -7.72
C GLN A 888 -5.94 1.58 -6.47
N SER A 889 -4.72 1.05 -6.28
CA SER A 889 -3.89 1.21 -5.08
C SER A 889 -4.51 0.69 -3.76
N ASP A 890 -5.63 -0.05 -3.79
CA ASP A 890 -6.14 -0.77 -2.61
C ASP A 890 -5.37 -2.08 -2.40
N VAL A 891 -4.09 -1.93 -2.07
CA VAL A 891 -3.14 -3.03 -1.84
C VAL A 891 -3.06 -3.43 -0.37
N ALA A 892 -3.72 -2.69 0.53
CA ALA A 892 -3.74 -2.97 1.96
C ALA A 892 -4.55 -4.24 2.29
N ILE A 893 -5.69 -4.45 1.63
CA ILE A 893 -6.50 -5.66 1.81
C ILE A 893 -5.75 -6.92 1.36
N LEU A 894 -4.99 -6.84 0.26
CA LEU A 894 -4.18 -7.95 -0.25
C LEU A 894 -3.13 -8.38 0.80
N ALA A 895 -2.43 -7.42 1.40
CA ALA A 895 -1.46 -7.67 2.47
C ALA A 895 -2.08 -8.41 3.67
N TRP A 896 -3.29 -8.03 4.10
CA TRP A 896 -4.01 -8.70 5.18
C TRP A 896 -4.49 -10.11 4.80
N LEU A 897 -5.05 -10.29 3.60
CA LEU A 897 -5.52 -11.59 3.12
C LEU A 897 -4.37 -12.59 2.97
N GLY A 898 -3.25 -12.19 2.36
CA GLY A 898 -2.08 -13.05 2.21
C GLY A 898 -1.50 -13.49 3.56
N PHE A 899 -1.38 -12.57 4.51
CA PHE A 899 -0.88 -12.88 5.86
C PHE A 899 -1.81 -13.82 6.64
N ALA A 900 -3.13 -13.56 6.62
CA ALA A 900 -4.10 -14.45 7.26
C ALA A 900 -4.11 -15.85 6.62
N ALA A 901 -4.00 -15.93 5.30
CA ALA A 901 -3.94 -17.19 4.58
C ALA A 901 -2.68 -18.00 4.90
N LEU A 902 -1.51 -17.36 5.06
CA LEU A 902 -0.28 -18.05 5.47
C LEU A 902 -0.41 -18.67 6.88
N PHE A 903 -0.94 -17.91 7.84
CA PHE A 903 -1.14 -18.43 9.20
C PHE A 903 -2.12 -19.61 9.24
N VAL A 904 -3.25 -19.49 8.53
CA VAL A 904 -4.24 -20.58 8.39
C VAL A 904 -3.63 -21.79 7.66
N HIS A 905 -2.84 -21.58 6.61
CA HIS A 905 -2.18 -22.64 5.86
C HIS A 905 -1.24 -23.48 6.74
N THR A 906 -0.37 -22.84 7.54
CA THR A 906 0.53 -23.54 8.47
C THR A 906 -0.25 -24.37 9.50
N GLY A 907 -1.39 -23.86 10.00
CA GLY A 907 -2.28 -24.63 10.88
C GLY A 907 -2.91 -25.85 10.20
N ILE A 908 -3.35 -25.71 8.94
CA ILE A 908 -3.93 -26.81 8.16
C ILE A 908 -2.87 -27.85 7.77
N LEU A 909 -1.64 -27.45 7.42
CA LEU A 909 -0.51 -28.36 7.19
C LEU A 909 -0.23 -29.22 8.43
N TYR A 910 -0.11 -28.61 9.61
CA TYR A 910 0.08 -29.34 10.86
C TYR A 910 -1.05 -30.34 11.12
N LEU A 911 -2.31 -29.91 10.97
CA LEU A 911 -3.48 -30.78 11.15
C LEU A 911 -3.47 -31.97 10.17
N PHE A 912 -3.28 -31.73 8.88
CA PHE A 912 -3.40 -32.77 7.86
C PHE A 912 -2.20 -33.73 7.84
N ILE A 913 -1.00 -33.24 8.16
CA ILE A 913 0.23 -34.04 8.08
C ILE A 913 0.54 -34.71 9.43
N ARG A 914 0.66 -33.95 10.53
CA ARG A 914 1.01 -34.51 11.86
C ARG A 914 -0.18 -35.14 12.59
N VAL A 915 -1.38 -34.56 12.53
CA VAL A 915 -2.55 -35.05 13.31
C VAL A 915 -3.37 -36.10 12.54
N PHE A 916 -3.62 -35.90 11.24
CA PHE A 916 -4.41 -36.83 10.42
C PHE A 916 -3.58 -37.87 9.65
N GLY A 917 -2.25 -37.70 9.57
CA GLY A 917 -1.36 -38.66 8.90
C GLY A 917 -1.53 -38.76 7.38
N TRP A 918 -2.10 -37.74 6.71
CA TRP A 918 -2.39 -37.80 5.27
C TRP A 918 -1.16 -37.58 4.37
N GLY A 919 0.03 -37.36 4.96
CA GLY A 919 1.30 -37.21 4.25
C GLY A 919 1.27 -36.16 3.12
N THR A 920 1.86 -36.50 1.98
CA THR A 920 1.89 -35.63 0.79
C THR A 920 0.49 -35.31 0.23
N THR A 921 -0.50 -36.18 0.43
CA THR A 921 -1.90 -35.87 0.05
C THR A 921 -2.52 -34.84 1.00
N GLY A 922 -2.13 -34.84 2.27
CA GLY A 922 -2.45 -33.77 3.22
C GLY A 922 -1.84 -32.43 2.80
N ALA A 923 -0.57 -32.42 2.39
CA ALA A 923 0.10 -31.23 1.86
C ALA A 923 -0.63 -30.66 0.62
N ALA A 924 -0.98 -31.50 -0.37
CA ALA A 924 -1.73 -31.07 -1.55
C ALA A 924 -3.13 -30.53 -1.20
N ALA A 925 -3.84 -31.14 -0.25
CA ALA A 925 -5.14 -30.67 0.21
C ALA A 925 -5.04 -29.30 0.91
N ALA A 926 -4.06 -29.11 1.80
CA ALA A 926 -3.82 -27.83 2.48
C ALA A 926 -3.48 -26.71 1.47
N TYR A 927 -2.65 -27.02 0.47
CA TYR A 927 -2.26 -26.10 -0.61
C TYR A 927 -3.47 -25.65 -1.45
N ASN A 928 -4.30 -26.58 -1.91
CA ASN A 928 -5.53 -26.28 -2.65
C ASN A 928 -6.52 -25.42 -1.85
N ILE A 929 -6.77 -25.78 -0.59
CA ILE A 929 -7.71 -25.04 0.29
C ILE A 929 -7.25 -23.61 0.49
N SER A 930 -5.96 -23.40 0.72
CA SER A 930 -5.40 -22.07 0.98
C SER A 930 -5.46 -21.20 -0.26
N ALA A 931 -5.09 -21.75 -1.43
CA ALA A 931 -5.13 -21.02 -2.70
C ALA A 931 -6.55 -20.61 -3.12
N TRP A 932 -7.54 -21.51 -3.00
CA TRP A 932 -8.94 -21.14 -3.21
C TRP A 932 -9.49 -20.20 -2.15
N GLY A 933 -9.09 -20.35 -0.88
CA GLY A 933 -9.47 -19.43 0.20
C GLY A 933 -9.06 -17.99 -0.10
N ILE A 934 -7.84 -17.77 -0.58
CA ILE A 934 -7.36 -16.43 -1.00
C ILE A 934 -8.18 -15.91 -2.18
N SER A 935 -8.32 -16.68 -3.26
CA SER A 935 -9.03 -16.23 -4.47
C SER A 935 -10.50 -15.89 -4.19
N LEU A 936 -11.19 -16.71 -3.38
CA LEU A 936 -12.57 -16.44 -2.99
C LEU A 936 -12.68 -15.22 -2.07
N ALA A 937 -11.78 -15.05 -1.09
CA ALA A 937 -11.78 -13.88 -0.21
C ALA A 937 -11.52 -12.58 -0.97
N GLN A 938 -10.59 -12.57 -1.93
CA GLN A 938 -10.37 -11.42 -2.83
C GLN A 938 -11.62 -11.10 -3.65
N CYS A 939 -12.28 -12.11 -4.24
CA CYS A 939 -13.51 -11.89 -5.01
C CYS A 939 -14.67 -11.38 -4.15
N VAL A 940 -14.86 -11.93 -2.95
CA VAL A 940 -15.90 -11.48 -2.00
C VAL A 940 -15.66 -10.02 -1.58
N TYR A 941 -14.40 -9.62 -1.36
CA TYR A 941 -14.06 -8.22 -1.09
C TYR A 941 -14.41 -7.31 -2.27
N VAL A 942 -13.99 -7.65 -3.48
CA VAL A 942 -14.28 -6.84 -4.69
C VAL A 942 -15.78 -6.72 -4.94
N VAL A 943 -16.53 -7.81 -4.84
CA VAL A 943 -17.98 -7.82 -5.08
C VAL A 943 -18.77 -7.10 -3.98
N GLY A 944 -18.33 -7.19 -2.71
CA GLY A 944 -19.06 -6.63 -1.57
C GLY A 944 -18.71 -5.18 -1.22
N TRP A 945 -17.44 -4.79 -1.34
CA TRP A 945 -16.91 -3.51 -0.85
C TRP A 945 -16.43 -2.57 -1.96
N CYS A 946 -15.90 -3.07 -3.09
CA CYS A 946 -15.35 -2.23 -4.17
C CYS A 946 -16.43 -1.76 -5.17
N LYS A 947 -17.42 -1.00 -4.68
CA LYS A 947 -18.62 -0.60 -5.43
C LYS A 947 -18.38 0.33 -6.62
N ASP A 948 -17.20 0.95 -6.71
CA ASP A 948 -16.89 1.92 -7.74
C ASP A 948 -16.29 1.26 -9.00
N GLY A 949 -15.35 0.33 -8.83
CA GLY A 949 -14.79 -0.48 -9.91
C GLY A 949 -15.57 -1.76 -10.26
N TRP A 950 -16.49 -2.20 -9.40
CA TRP A 950 -17.33 -3.39 -9.66
C TRP A 950 -18.82 -3.05 -9.72
N LYS A 951 -19.39 -3.07 -10.94
CA LYS A 951 -20.84 -2.90 -11.20
C LYS A 951 -21.58 -4.22 -11.47
N GLY A 952 -20.91 -5.37 -11.37
CA GLY A 952 -21.46 -6.70 -11.67
C GLY A 952 -20.94 -7.33 -12.97
N LEU A 953 -21.50 -8.47 -13.34
CA LEU A 953 -21.12 -9.21 -14.56
C LEU A 953 -21.62 -8.50 -15.83
N SER A 954 -20.75 -8.38 -16.84
CA SER A 954 -21.03 -7.64 -18.07
C SER A 954 -20.64 -8.41 -19.33
N TRP A 955 -21.55 -8.44 -20.31
CA TRP A 955 -21.29 -9.01 -21.64
C TRP A 955 -20.14 -8.31 -22.39
N LEU A 956 -19.78 -7.07 -22.00
CA LEU A 956 -18.65 -6.33 -22.57
C LEU A 956 -17.30 -7.03 -22.31
N ALA A 957 -17.22 -7.94 -21.32
CA ALA A 957 -16.05 -8.78 -21.09
C ALA A 957 -15.68 -9.63 -22.32
N PHE A 958 -16.67 -10.12 -23.08
CA PHE A 958 -16.47 -10.96 -24.27
C PHE A 958 -16.09 -10.17 -25.53
N LYS A 959 -16.33 -8.85 -25.57
CA LYS A 959 -16.01 -8.01 -26.72
C LYS A 959 -14.48 -7.91 -26.91
N ASP A 960 -14.02 -7.91 -28.16
CA ASP A 960 -12.63 -7.63 -28.56
C ASP A 960 -11.56 -8.52 -27.87
N ILE A 961 -11.96 -9.71 -27.40
CA ILE A 961 -11.14 -10.59 -26.54
C ILE A 961 -9.81 -11.00 -27.18
N TRP A 962 -9.75 -11.13 -28.51
CA TRP A 962 -8.54 -11.52 -29.25
C TRP A 962 -7.40 -10.48 -29.15
N ALA A 963 -7.73 -9.18 -29.09
CA ALA A 963 -6.73 -8.13 -28.90
C ALA A 963 -6.09 -8.23 -27.49
N PHE A 964 -6.92 -8.49 -26.48
CA PHE A 964 -6.47 -8.70 -25.10
C PHE A 964 -5.60 -9.97 -24.97
N VAL A 965 -6.00 -11.08 -25.63
CA VAL A 965 -5.20 -12.32 -25.69
C VAL A 965 -3.82 -12.07 -26.31
N ARG A 966 -3.75 -11.33 -27.43
CA ARG A 966 -2.48 -11.01 -28.10
C ARG A 966 -1.53 -10.21 -27.18
N LEU A 967 -2.05 -9.25 -26.42
CA LEU A 967 -1.27 -8.48 -25.44
C LEU A 967 -0.79 -9.38 -24.29
N SER A 968 -1.71 -10.17 -23.71
CA SER A 968 -1.43 -11.08 -22.59
C SER A 968 -0.34 -12.10 -22.92
N ILE A 969 -0.35 -12.66 -24.13
CA ILE A 969 0.67 -13.62 -24.59
C ILE A 969 2.06 -12.96 -24.70
N ALA A 970 2.14 -11.69 -25.16
CA ALA A 970 3.42 -11.00 -25.29
C ALA A 970 4.09 -10.78 -23.91
N SER A 971 3.34 -10.33 -22.91
CA SER A 971 3.82 -10.17 -21.53
C SER A 971 4.13 -11.52 -20.87
N ALA A 972 3.36 -12.57 -21.17
CA ALA A 972 3.62 -13.93 -20.69
C ALA A 972 4.96 -14.49 -21.20
N VAL A 973 5.25 -14.37 -22.51
CA VAL A 973 6.49 -14.89 -23.11
C VAL A 973 7.73 -14.27 -22.47
N MET A 974 7.73 -12.96 -22.20
CA MET A 974 8.87 -12.28 -21.58
C MET A 974 9.21 -12.86 -20.19
N LEU A 975 8.21 -12.97 -19.30
CA LEU A 975 8.43 -13.50 -17.94
C LEU A 975 8.65 -15.02 -17.92
N CYS A 976 8.05 -15.77 -18.85
CA CYS A 976 8.31 -17.20 -19.00
C CYS A 976 9.78 -17.48 -19.36
N LEU A 977 10.40 -16.69 -20.24
CA LEU A 977 11.81 -16.85 -20.58
C LEU A 977 12.74 -16.66 -19.37
N GLU A 978 12.37 -15.80 -18.42
CA GLU A 978 13.11 -15.58 -17.16
C GLU A 978 12.89 -16.74 -16.17
N ILE A 979 11.63 -17.12 -15.93
CA ILE A 979 11.28 -18.18 -14.97
C ILE A 979 11.77 -19.55 -15.45
N TRP A 980 11.47 -19.94 -16.69
CA TRP A 980 11.82 -21.27 -17.23
C TRP A 980 13.33 -21.47 -17.37
N TYR A 981 14.11 -20.40 -17.52
CA TYR A 981 15.56 -20.49 -17.47
C TYR A 981 16.01 -21.04 -16.12
N PHE A 982 15.58 -20.45 -15.01
CA PHE A 982 15.84 -21.00 -13.68
C PHE A 982 15.23 -22.39 -13.49
N MET A 983 14.08 -22.73 -14.08
CA MET A 983 13.54 -24.11 -13.95
C MET A 983 14.44 -25.16 -14.60
N THR A 984 15.17 -24.78 -15.64
CA THR A 984 16.09 -25.66 -16.37
C THR A 984 17.25 -26.14 -15.49
N ILE A 985 17.65 -25.39 -14.44
CA ILE A 985 18.72 -25.84 -13.52
C ILE A 985 18.34 -27.09 -12.74
N ILE A 986 17.08 -27.21 -12.30
CA ILE A 986 16.57 -28.35 -11.53
C ILE A 986 16.54 -29.59 -12.43
N VAL A 987 15.99 -29.45 -13.64
CA VAL A 987 15.89 -30.55 -14.62
C VAL A 987 17.27 -31.04 -15.08
N LEU A 988 18.22 -30.13 -15.36
CA LEU A 988 19.59 -30.51 -15.70
C LEU A 988 20.36 -31.12 -14.51
N THR A 989 20.05 -30.72 -13.28
CA THR A 989 20.69 -31.25 -12.07
C THR A 989 20.20 -32.67 -11.74
N GLY A 990 18.94 -32.99 -12.02
CA GLY A 990 18.37 -34.34 -11.81
C GLY A 990 18.96 -35.44 -12.70
N HIS A 991 19.82 -35.10 -13.66
CA HIS A 991 20.56 -36.04 -14.51
C HIS A 991 22.00 -36.30 -14.02
N LEU A 992 22.45 -35.66 -12.94
CA LEU A 992 23.79 -35.83 -12.39
C LEU A 992 23.89 -37.05 -11.49
N GLU A 993 25.10 -37.61 -11.37
CA GLU A 993 25.43 -38.65 -10.39
C GLU A 993 25.10 -38.20 -8.96
N ASN A 994 24.32 -39.02 -8.24
CA ASN A 994 23.65 -38.74 -6.95
C ASN A 994 22.55 -37.65 -7.03
N PRO A 995 21.48 -37.87 -7.84
CA PRO A 995 20.48 -36.83 -8.13
C PRO A 995 19.71 -36.38 -6.89
N VAL A 996 19.45 -37.25 -5.90
CA VAL A 996 18.72 -36.91 -4.66
C VAL A 996 19.43 -35.77 -3.90
N ILE A 997 20.74 -35.88 -3.66
CA ILE A 997 21.51 -34.86 -2.95
C ILE A 997 21.67 -33.61 -3.82
N ALA A 998 21.90 -33.80 -5.12
CA ALA A 998 22.11 -32.71 -6.08
C ALA A 998 20.85 -31.83 -6.21
N VAL A 999 19.68 -32.43 -6.44
CA VAL A 999 18.38 -31.74 -6.56
C VAL A 999 17.90 -31.23 -5.21
N GLY A 1000 18.03 -32.02 -4.13
CA GLY A 1000 17.60 -31.62 -2.78
C GLY A 1000 18.34 -30.37 -2.28
N SER A 1001 19.68 -30.36 -2.35
CA SER A 1001 20.47 -29.19 -1.92
C SER A 1001 20.26 -27.95 -2.81
N LEU A 1002 20.12 -28.14 -4.13
CA LEU A 1002 19.75 -27.07 -5.05
C LEU A 1002 18.35 -26.51 -4.75
N SER A 1003 17.38 -27.37 -4.46
CA SER A 1003 16.00 -27.00 -4.14
C SER A 1003 15.91 -26.15 -2.87
N ILE A 1004 16.64 -26.53 -1.81
CA ILE A 1004 16.74 -25.74 -0.57
C ILE A 1004 17.26 -24.33 -0.86
N CYS A 1005 18.36 -24.21 -1.61
CA CYS A 1005 18.91 -22.91 -1.99
C CYS A 1005 17.97 -22.11 -2.90
N MET A 1006 17.27 -22.76 -3.84
CA MET A 1006 16.29 -22.10 -4.73
C MET A 1006 15.03 -21.67 -3.99
N ASN A 1007 14.63 -22.35 -2.91
CA ASN A 1007 13.53 -21.90 -2.04
C ASN A 1007 13.88 -20.57 -1.34
N ILE A 1008 15.13 -20.44 -0.90
CA ILE A 1008 15.67 -19.22 -0.28
C ILE A 1008 15.83 -18.09 -1.32
N ASN A 1009 16.34 -18.40 -2.52
CA ASN A 1009 16.34 -17.45 -3.65
C ASN A 1009 14.92 -16.97 -3.99
N GLY A 1010 13.91 -17.85 -3.88
CA GLY A 1010 12.51 -17.52 -4.12
C GLY A 1010 11.96 -16.48 -3.14
N TRP A 1011 12.27 -16.60 -1.84
CA TRP A 1011 11.87 -15.59 -0.84
C TRP A 1011 12.38 -14.19 -1.19
N GLU A 1012 13.64 -14.06 -1.62
CA GLU A 1012 14.18 -12.79 -2.08
C GLU A 1012 13.57 -12.34 -3.42
N SER A 1013 13.46 -13.24 -4.39
CA SER A 1013 12.89 -12.95 -5.71
C SER A 1013 11.47 -12.36 -5.60
N MET A 1014 10.68 -12.82 -4.62
CA MET A 1014 9.32 -12.34 -4.36
C MET A 1014 9.26 -10.91 -3.80
N LEU A 1015 10.29 -10.47 -3.06
CA LEU A 1015 10.47 -9.04 -2.72
C LEU A 1015 10.73 -8.21 -3.98
N PHE A 1016 11.61 -8.69 -4.87
CA PHE A 1016 11.96 -7.97 -6.10
C PHE A 1016 10.85 -8.00 -7.17
N ILE A 1017 9.99 -9.01 -7.21
CA ILE A 1017 8.75 -9.00 -8.00
C ILE A 1017 7.77 -7.94 -7.45
N GLY A 1018 7.73 -7.71 -6.14
CA GLY A 1018 6.96 -6.61 -5.56
C GLY A 1018 7.50 -5.22 -5.90
N ILE A 1019 8.83 -5.07 -6.02
CA ILE A 1019 9.49 -3.84 -6.49
C ILE A 1019 9.29 -3.65 -8.00
N ASN A 1020 9.35 -4.72 -8.81
CA ASN A 1020 9.08 -4.74 -10.25
C ASN A 1020 7.71 -4.11 -10.56
N ALA A 1021 6.64 -4.59 -9.90
CA ALA A 1021 5.30 -4.03 -10.09
C ALA A 1021 5.23 -2.52 -9.75
N ALA A 1022 5.85 -2.12 -8.64
CA ALA A 1022 5.85 -0.72 -8.21
C ALA A 1022 6.66 0.21 -9.14
N ILE A 1023 7.84 -0.19 -9.62
CA ILE A 1023 8.61 0.62 -10.58
C ILE A 1023 7.93 0.66 -11.95
N SER A 1024 7.21 -0.40 -12.33
CA SER A 1024 6.45 -0.43 -13.58
C SER A 1024 5.37 0.66 -13.60
N VAL A 1025 4.53 0.71 -12.55
CA VAL A 1025 3.51 1.76 -12.35
C VAL A 1025 4.15 3.16 -12.24
N ARG A 1026 5.28 3.29 -11.54
CA ARG A 1026 5.99 4.56 -11.38
C ARG A 1026 6.49 5.10 -12.74
N VAL A 1027 7.07 4.23 -13.58
CA VAL A 1027 7.60 4.60 -14.90
C VAL A 1027 6.47 4.89 -15.90
N SER A 1028 5.43 4.07 -15.99
CA SER A 1028 4.33 4.31 -16.93
C SER A 1028 3.61 5.63 -16.64
N ASN A 1029 3.41 5.96 -15.36
CA ASN A 1029 2.73 7.20 -14.96
C ASN A 1029 3.57 8.45 -15.28
N GLU A 1030 4.88 8.46 -15.04
CA GLU A 1030 5.73 9.63 -15.34
C GLU A 1030 6.02 9.80 -16.83
N LEU A 1031 6.11 8.70 -17.60
CA LEU A 1031 6.17 8.77 -19.07
C LEU A 1031 4.87 9.36 -19.64
N GLY A 1032 3.71 8.90 -19.15
CA GLY A 1032 2.40 9.44 -19.53
C GLY A 1032 2.13 10.87 -19.06
N SER A 1033 2.82 11.33 -18.01
CA SER A 1033 2.73 12.71 -17.49
C SER A 1033 3.70 13.68 -18.18
N GLY A 1034 4.57 13.21 -19.08
CA GLY A 1034 5.51 14.06 -19.80
C GLY A 1034 6.80 14.40 -19.04
N HIS A 1035 7.19 13.61 -18.02
CA HIS A 1035 8.28 13.95 -17.10
C HIS A 1035 9.52 13.05 -17.28
N PRO A 1036 10.46 13.40 -18.20
CA PRO A 1036 11.62 12.56 -18.49
C PRO A 1036 12.65 12.52 -17.34
N ARG A 1037 12.82 13.58 -16.54
CA ARG A 1037 13.77 13.56 -15.40
C ARG A 1037 13.18 12.78 -14.22
N ALA A 1038 11.89 12.94 -13.91
CA ALA A 1038 11.18 12.13 -12.92
C ALA A 1038 11.29 10.63 -13.23
N THR A 1039 11.03 10.24 -14.49
CA THR A 1039 11.17 8.85 -14.94
C THR A 1039 12.61 8.35 -14.75
N LYS A 1040 13.61 9.11 -15.25
CA LYS A 1040 15.03 8.74 -15.16
C LYS A 1040 15.51 8.58 -13.70
N TYR A 1041 15.13 9.50 -12.80
CA TYR A 1041 15.52 9.42 -11.40
C TYR A 1041 14.84 8.26 -10.68
N SER A 1042 13.56 8.01 -10.93
CA SER A 1042 12.81 6.85 -10.40
C SER A 1042 13.53 5.52 -10.70
N VAL A 1043 13.97 5.34 -11.94
CA VAL A 1043 14.69 4.14 -12.40
C VAL A 1043 16.05 4.00 -11.71
N ILE A 1044 16.88 5.04 -11.75
CA ILE A 1044 18.25 5.00 -11.19
C ILE A 1044 18.23 4.72 -9.68
N ILE A 1045 17.34 5.39 -8.94
CA ILE A 1045 17.22 5.23 -7.48
C ILE A 1045 16.75 3.82 -7.13
N THR A 1046 15.76 3.29 -7.85
CA THR A 1046 15.24 1.94 -7.59
C THR A 1046 16.28 0.86 -7.86
N CYS A 1047 17.06 0.95 -8.95
CA CYS A 1047 18.16 0.02 -9.22
C CYS A 1047 19.28 0.09 -8.16
N ILE A 1048 19.57 1.28 -7.61
CA ILE A 1048 20.54 1.43 -6.52
C ILE A 1048 20.02 0.81 -5.22
N GLU A 1049 18.76 1.09 -4.83
CA GLU A 1049 18.17 0.48 -3.64
C GLU A 1049 18.06 -1.04 -3.76
N SER A 1050 17.72 -1.56 -4.94
CA SER A 1050 17.60 -3.01 -5.13
C SER A 1050 18.94 -3.71 -5.01
N LEU A 1051 20.00 -3.16 -5.63
CA LEU A 1051 21.36 -3.67 -5.49
C LEU A 1051 21.86 -3.67 -4.05
N ILE A 1052 21.55 -2.63 -3.26
CA ILE A 1052 21.89 -2.56 -1.83
C ILE A 1052 21.18 -3.69 -1.05
N ILE A 1053 19.92 -3.97 -1.38
CA ILE A 1053 19.13 -5.04 -0.74
C ILE A 1053 19.67 -6.42 -1.13
N GLY A 1054 20.03 -6.66 -2.39
CA GLY A 1054 20.64 -7.92 -2.84
C GLY A 1054 22.01 -8.18 -2.20
N ILE A 1055 22.85 -7.15 -2.08
CA ILE A 1055 24.13 -7.23 -1.36
C ILE A 1055 23.91 -7.58 0.13
N PHE A 1056 22.89 -7.00 0.77
CA PHE A 1056 22.53 -7.34 2.15
C PHE A 1056 22.14 -8.82 2.30
N PHE A 1057 21.29 -9.36 1.41
CA PHE A 1057 20.91 -10.78 1.46
C PHE A 1057 22.07 -11.72 1.13
N ALA A 1058 22.92 -11.37 0.17
CA ALA A 1058 24.11 -12.17 -0.16
C ALA A 1058 25.08 -12.28 1.02
N ILE A 1059 25.37 -11.17 1.71
CA ILE A 1059 26.18 -11.17 2.94
C ILE A 1059 25.52 -12.03 4.02
N LEU A 1060 24.21 -11.91 4.20
CA LEU A 1060 23.43 -12.61 5.22
C LEU A 1060 23.38 -14.14 4.99
N ILE A 1061 23.23 -14.59 3.73
CA ILE A 1061 23.29 -16.00 3.34
C ILE A 1061 24.71 -16.57 3.46
N ILE A 1062 25.74 -15.84 3.02
CA ILE A 1062 27.14 -16.27 3.18
C ILE A 1062 27.51 -16.39 4.67
N ALA A 1063 27.02 -15.49 5.53
CA ALA A 1063 27.24 -15.54 6.98
C ALA A 1063 26.47 -16.67 7.69
N THR A 1064 25.35 -17.15 7.13
CA THR A 1064 24.49 -18.20 7.74
C THR A 1064 24.60 -19.56 7.07
N LYS A 1065 25.50 -19.72 6.09
CA LYS A 1065 25.60 -20.88 5.18
C LYS A 1065 25.64 -22.27 5.84
N ASP A 1066 26.25 -22.38 7.02
CA ASP A 1066 26.41 -23.65 7.75
C ASP A 1066 25.22 -23.99 8.65
N HIS A 1067 24.23 -23.10 8.75
CA HIS A 1067 23.15 -23.18 9.75
C HIS A 1067 21.75 -23.23 9.13
N PHE A 1068 21.46 -22.45 8.08
CA PHE A 1068 20.09 -22.33 7.56
C PHE A 1068 19.53 -23.65 6.99
N ALA A 1069 20.39 -24.56 6.53
CA ALA A 1069 20.00 -25.85 5.97
C ALA A 1069 19.26 -26.76 6.96
N VAL A 1070 19.49 -26.58 8.27
CA VAL A 1070 18.87 -27.36 9.36
C VAL A 1070 17.34 -27.19 9.38
N ILE A 1071 16.82 -26.06 8.86
CA ILE A 1071 15.38 -25.75 8.76
C ILE A 1071 14.66 -26.67 7.77
N PHE A 1072 15.39 -27.25 6.80
CA PHE A 1072 14.81 -28.00 5.68
C PHE A 1072 15.13 -29.50 5.72
N THR A 1073 16.22 -29.92 6.38
CA THR A 1073 16.62 -31.34 6.45
C THR A 1073 17.51 -31.62 7.66
N SER A 1074 17.33 -32.78 8.28
CA SER A 1074 18.22 -33.30 9.32
C SER A 1074 19.50 -33.94 8.76
N SER A 1075 19.57 -34.22 7.45
CA SER A 1075 20.69 -34.93 6.82
C SER A 1075 21.97 -34.08 6.82
N LYS A 1076 23.03 -34.57 7.49
CA LYS A 1076 24.33 -33.89 7.55
C LYS A 1076 25.03 -33.81 6.20
N GLU A 1077 24.82 -34.79 5.32
CA GLU A 1077 25.33 -34.76 3.95
C GLU A 1077 24.64 -33.66 3.13
N MET A 1078 23.31 -33.56 3.20
CA MET A 1078 22.57 -32.52 2.48
C MET A 1078 22.84 -31.12 3.04
N GLN A 1079 22.96 -30.96 4.37
CA GLN A 1079 23.42 -29.71 5.00
C GLN A 1079 24.80 -29.28 4.49
N THR A 1080 25.73 -30.22 4.30
CA THR A 1080 27.08 -29.96 3.77
C THR A 1080 27.05 -29.57 2.29
N ALA A 1081 26.18 -30.18 1.48
CA ALA A 1081 25.98 -29.79 0.08
C ALA A 1081 25.40 -28.37 -0.05
N VAL A 1082 24.39 -28.02 0.77
CA VAL A 1082 23.78 -26.69 0.82
C VAL A 1082 24.81 -25.61 1.20
N SER A 1083 25.66 -25.84 2.21
CA SER A 1083 26.69 -24.88 2.63
C SER A 1083 27.70 -24.52 1.52
N LYS A 1084 28.00 -25.46 0.61
CA LYS A 1084 28.84 -25.18 -0.58
C LYS A 1084 28.09 -24.31 -1.60
N LEU A 1085 26.86 -24.69 -1.93
CA LEU A 1085 26.03 -23.97 -2.90
C LEU A 1085 25.64 -22.56 -2.42
N ALA A 1086 25.62 -22.31 -1.11
CA ALA A 1086 25.28 -21.01 -0.52
C ALA A 1086 26.12 -19.82 -1.04
N PHE A 1087 27.36 -20.05 -1.49
CA PHE A 1087 28.18 -19.00 -2.11
C PHE A 1087 27.69 -18.61 -3.52
N LEU A 1088 27.31 -19.61 -4.33
CA LEU A 1088 26.70 -19.38 -5.65
C LEU A 1088 25.29 -18.78 -5.52
N LEU A 1089 24.55 -19.17 -4.49
CA LEU A 1089 23.31 -18.51 -4.08
C LEU A 1089 23.55 -17.03 -3.79
N GLY A 1090 24.51 -16.68 -2.93
CA GLY A 1090 24.82 -15.26 -2.62
C GLY A 1090 25.17 -14.41 -3.85
N ILE A 1091 25.90 -14.96 -4.82
CA ILE A 1091 26.16 -14.27 -6.10
C ILE A 1091 24.86 -14.12 -6.93
N THR A 1092 24.05 -15.17 -6.96
CA THR A 1092 22.75 -15.19 -7.68
C THR A 1092 21.80 -14.14 -7.13
N MET A 1093 21.72 -13.97 -5.80
CA MET A 1093 20.90 -12.98 -5.12
C MET A 1093 21.23 -11.54 -5.55
N ILE A 1094 22.52 -11.20 -5.67
CA ILE A 1094 22.94 -9.86 -6.15
C ILE A 1094 22.45 -9.60 -7.57
N LEU A 1095 22.54 -10.58 -8.48
CA LEU A 1095 22.08 -10.40 -9.87
C LEU A 1095 20.55 -10.34 -9.97
N ASN A 1096 19.87 -11.23 -9.23
CA ASN A 1096 18.41 -11.29 -9.13
C ASN A 1096 17.79 -10.07 -8.41
N SER A 1097 18.59 -9.23 -7.76
CA SER A 1097 18.11 -7.96 -7.18
C SER A 1097 17.88 -6.85 -8.21
N VAL A 1098 18.67 -6.82 -9.28
CA VAL A 1098 18.61 -5.76 -10.30
C VAL A 1098 17.75 -6.19 -11.49
N GLN A 1099 17.83 -7.45 -11.92
CA GLN A 1099 17.17 -7.94 -13.11
C GLN A 1099 15.63 -7.72 -13.12
N PRO A 1100 14.86 -8.07 -12.06
CA PRO A 1100 13.42 -7.84 -12.04
C PRO A 1100 13.03 -6.36 -12.05
N VAL A 1101 13.86 -5.48 -11.48
CA VAL A 1101 13.62 -4.02 -11.53
C VAL A 1101 13.67 -3.54 -12.97
N ILE A 1102 14.68 -3.94 -13.74
CA ILE A 1102 14.78 -3.52 -15.14
C ILE A 1102 13.68 -4.14 -16.00
N SER A 1103 13.30 -5.41 -15.77
CA SER A 1103 12.14 -6.00 -16.43
C SER A 1103 10.84 -5.22 -16.12
N GLY A 1104 10.64 -4.74 -14.89
CA GLY A 1104 9.52 -3.85 -14.52
C GLY A 1104 9.54 -2.49 -15.23
N VAL A 1105 10.72 -1.88 -15.38
CA VAL A 1105 10.93 -0.66 -16.18
C VAL A 1105 10.57 -0.89 -17.66
N ALA A 1106 10.96 -2.04 -18.22
CA ALA A 1106 10.62 -2.39 -19.61
C ALA A 1106 9.13 -2.71 -19.81
N VAL A 1107 8.41 -3.17 -18.78
CA VAL A 1107 6.94 -3.23 -18.79
C VAL A 1107 6.36 -1.81 -18.79
N GLY A 1108 6.86 -0.91 -17.94
CA GLY A 1108 6.35 0.45 -17.80
C GLY A 1108 6.62 1.35 -19.03
N GLY A 1109 7.77 1.18 -19.69
CA GLY A 1109 8.13 1.86 -20.95
C GLY A 1109 7.63 1.15 -22.22
N GLY A 1110 7.09 -0.08 -22.10
CA GLY A 1110 6.56 -0.85 -23.22
C GLY A 1110 7.59 -1.56 -24.12
N TRP A 1111 8.84 -1.72 -23.68
CA TRP A 1111 9.92 -2.35 -24.45
C TRP A 1111 10.02 -3.88 -24.27
N GLN A 1112 8.97 -4.54 -23.76
CA GLN A 1112 8.96 -5.97 -23.38
C GLN A 1112 9.57 -6.90 -24.45
N ALA A 1113 9.30 -6.64 -25.74
CA ALA A 1113 9.84 -7.44 -26.84
C ALA A 1113 11.37 -7.38 -26.94
N LEU A 1114 12.00 -6.22 -26.69
CA LEU A 1114 13.46 -6.07 -26.70
C LEU A 1114 14.09 -6.91 -25.58
N VAL A 1115 13.50 -6.88 -24.38
CA VAL A 1115 13.96 -7.69 -23.24
C VAL A 1115 13.80 -9.18 -23.53
N ALA A 1116 12.69 -9.61 -24.14
CA ALA A 1116 12.49 -11.01 -24.54
C ALA A 1116 13.58 -11.52 -25.51
N TYR A 1117 14.01 -10.71 -26.50
CA TYR A 1117 15.13 -11.07 -27.38
C TYR A 1117 16.48 -11.15 -26.64
N ILE A 1118 16.74 -10.23 -25.70
CA ILE A 1118 17.97 -10.24 -24.88
C ILE A 1118 17.99 -11.46 -23.97
N ASN A 1119 16.87 -11.80 -23.33
CA ASN A 1119 16.71 -12.98 -22.49
C ASN A 1119 16.97 -14.25 -23.31
N LEU A 1120 16.38 -14.39 -24.50
CA LEU A 1120 16.61 -15.53 -25.39
C LEU A 1120 18.09 -15.72 -25.72
N PHE A 1121 18.81 -14.65 -26.06
CA PHE A 1121 20.24 -14.69 -26.37
C PHE A 1121 21.10 -15.05 -25.14
N CYS A 1122 20.96 -14.31 -24.04
CA CYS A 1122 21.83 -14.45 -22.89
C CYS A 1122 21.60 -15.76 -22.13
N TYR A 1123 20.34 -16.18 -22.00
CA TYR A 1123 19.98 -17.37 -21.23
C TYR A 1123 20.10 -18.65 -22.06
N TYR A 1124 19.47 -18.69 -23.24
CA TYR A 1124 19.32 -19.95 -23.99
C TYR A 1124 20.44 -20.18 -25.02
N ILE A 1125 21.05 -19.13 -25.58
CA ILE A 1125 22.15 -19.26 -26.55
C ILE A 1125 23.53 -19.27 -25.85
N ILE A 1126 23.67 -18.61 -24.70
CA ILE A 1126 24.95 -18.51 -23.96
C ILE A 1126 24.92 -19.26 -22.63
N GLY A 1127 23.99 -18.93 -21.73
CA GLY A 1127 23.96 -19.46 -20.35
C GLY A 1127 23.75 -20.97 -20.26
N LEU A 1128 22.71 -21.51 -20.91
CA LEU A 1128 22.42 -22.95 -20.89
C LEU A 1128 23.53 -23.81 -21.53
N PRO A 1129 24.08 -23.49 -22.72
CA PRO A 1129 25.20 -24.24 -23.28
C PRO A 1129 26.46 -24.19 -22.41
N LEU A 1130 26.74 -23.06 -21.76
CA LEU A 1130 27.86 -22.95 -20.81
C LEU A 1130 27.62 -23.78 -19.55
N GLY A 1131 26.41 -23.74 -18.97
CA GLY A 1131 26.03 -24.55 -17.81
C GLY A 1131 26.09 -26.06 -18.11
N PHE A 1132 25.62 -26.48 -19.28
CA PHE A 1132 25.75 -27.87 -19.74
C PHE A 1132 27.23 -28.28 -19.91
N LEU A 1133 28.04 -27.44 -20.56
CA LEU A 1133 29.46 -27.71 -20.76
C LEU A 1133 30.22 -27.83 -19.43
N LEU A 1134 29.98 -26.91 -18.49
CA LEU A 1134 30.64 -26.93 -17.19
C LEU A 1134 30.13 -28.07 -16.30
N GLY A 1135 28.82 -28.31 -16.26
CA GLY A 1135 28.21 -29.31 -15.38
C GLY A 1135 28.52 -30.76 -15.73
N TYR A 1136 28.53 -31.11 -17.01
CA TYR A 1136 28.71 -32.50 -17.46
C TYR A 1136 30.14 -32.84 -17.90
N LYS A 1137 30.94 -31.86 -18.33
CA LYS A 1137 32.31 -32.10 -18.85
C LYS A 1137 33.42 -31.75 -17.87
N THR A 1138 33.09 -31.16 -16.71
CA THR A 1138 34.07 -30.83 -15.65
C THR A 1138 33.66 -31.47 -14.33
N TYR A 1139 34.56 -31.48 -13.36
CA TYR A 1139 34.31 -32.01 -12.02
C TYR A 1139 33.32 -31.18 -11.18
N LEU A 1140 32.85 -30.02 -11.68
CA LEU A 1140 32.03 -29.07 -10.93
C LEU A 1140 30.57 -29.52 -10.74
N ARG A 1141 30.05 -30.48 -11.52
CA ARG A 1141 28.67 -31.01 -11.42
C ARG A 1141 27.63 -29.89 -11.27
N VAL A 1142 26.88 -29.84 -10.15
CA VAL A 1142 25.84 -28.85 -9.85
C VAL A 1142 26.37 -27.42 -9.89
N GLU A 1143 27.56 -27.20 -9.32
CA GLU A 1143 28.23 -25.90 -9.29
C GLU A 1143 28.53 -25.43 -10.73
N GLY A 1144 28.91 -26.35 -11.62
CA GLY A 1144 29.18 -26.07 -13.03
C GLY A 1144 27.94 -25.59 -13.79
N ILE A 1145 26.79 -26.26 -13.61
CA ILE A 1145 25.51 -25.84 -14.22
C ILE A 1145 25.14 -24.45 -13.72
N TRP A 1146 25.21 -24.23 -12.41
CA TRP A 1146 24.83 -22.95 -11.80
C TRP A 1146 25.77 -21.80 -12.22
N ILE A 1147 27.09 -22.01 -12.25
CA ILE A 1147 28.06 -21.00 -12.71
C ILE A 1147 27.79 -20.58 -14.16
N GLY A 1148 27.51 -21.53 -15.06
CA GLY A 1148 27.15 -21.21 -16.44
C GLY A 1148 25.84 -20.42 -16.55
N MET A 1149 24.87 -20.69 -15.67
CA MET A 1149 23.61 -19.96 -15.64
C MET A 1149 23.73 -18.56 -15.02
N ILE A 1150 24.53 -18.41 -13.95
CA ILE A 1150 24.92 -17.11 -13.37
C ILE A 1150 25.53 -16.23 -14.46
N PHE A 1151 26.42 -16.77 -15.30
CA PHE A 1151 27.01 -16.02 -16.42
C PHE A 1151 25.96 -15.47 -17.41
N GLY A 1152 24.92 -16.24 -17.72
CA GLY A 1152 23.79 -15.76 -18.53
C GLY A 1152 22.99 -14.64 -17.86
N THR A 1153 22.73 -14.72 -16.55
CA THR A 1153 22.08 -13.63 -15.78
C THR A 1153 22.95 -12.37 -15.71
N PHE A 1154 24.26 -12.52 -15.52
CA PHE A 1154 25.23 -11.43 -15.49
C PHE A 1154 25.30 -10.70 -16.85
N LEU A 1155 25.40 -11.45 -17.95
CA LEU A 1155 25.45 -10.88 -19.30
C LEU A 1155 24.15 -10.12 -19.65
N GLN A 1156 22.99 -10.71 -19.33
CA GLN A 1156 21.69 -10.07 -19.53
C GLN A 1156 21.56 -8.79 -18.70
N THR A 1157 21.92 -8.83 -17.42
CA THR A 1157 21.91 -7.65 -16.53
C THR A 1157 22.83 -6.55 -17.07
N LEU A 1158 24.03 -6.89 -17.54
CA LEU A 1158 24.99 -5.94 -18.10
C LEU A 1158 24.46 -5.26 -19.38
N ILE A 1159 23.83 -6.02 -20.28
CA ILE A 1159 23.22 -5.49 -21.50
C ILE A 1159 22.02 -4.58 -21.16
N LEU A 1160 21.16 -4.97 -20.22
CA LEU A 1160 20.02 -4.17 -19.79
C LEU A 1160 20.44 -2.88 -19.08
N VAL A 1161 21.46 -2.91 -18.22
CA VAL A 1161 22.04 -1.70 -17.60
C VAL A 1161 22.67 -0.78 -18.65
N TYR A 1162 23.34 -1.33 -19.67
CA TYR A 1162 23.87 -0.53 -20.78
C TYR A 1162 22.75 0.15 -21.58
N ILE A 1163 21.63 -0.54 -21.83
CA ILE A 1163 20.45 0.04 -22.49
C ILE A 1163 19.87 1.17 -21.66
N LEU A 1164 19.59 0.97 -20.37
CA LEU A 1164 19.08 2.03 -19.48
C LEU A 1164 20.00 3.25 -19.39
N TYR A 1165 21.32 3.05 -19.46
CA TYR A 1165 22.30 4.13 -19.52
C TYR A 1165 22.27 4.90 -20.85
N LYS A 1166 21.83 4.26 -21.93
CA LYS A 1166 21.71 4.84 -23.28
C LYS A 1166 20.33 5.38 -23.62
N THR A 1167 19.27 5.00 -22.89
CA THR A 1167 17.90 5.48 -23.10
C THR A 1167 17.82 7.01 -23.04
N ASN A 1168 17.29 7.62 -24.11
CA ASN A 1168 16.94 9.04 -24.11
C ASN A 1168 15.50 9.20 -23.61
N TRP A 1169 15.34 9.42 -22.31
CA TRP A 1169 14.04 9.52 -21.64
C TRP A 1169 13.09 10.59 -22.22
N THR A 1170 13.60 11.64 -22.87
CA THR A 1170 12.76 12.60 -23.60
C THR A 1170 12.11 11.96 -24.83
N LYS A 1171 12.85 11.16 -25.59
CA LYS A 1171 12.33 10.40 -26.74
C LYS A 1171 11.34 9.31 -26.33
N GLU A 1172 11.53 8.72 -25.15
CA GLU A 1172 10.59 7.75 -24.59
C GLU A 1172 9.26 8.40 -24.17
N VAL A 1173 9.29 9.66 -23.70
CA VAL A 1173 8.10 10.48 -23.46
C VAL A 1173 7.40 10.84 -24.78
N GLU A 1174 8.15 11.20 -25.83
CA GLU A 1174 7.61 11.42 -27.18
C GLU A 1174 6.90 10.15 -27.70
N GLU A 1175 7.56 8.99 -27.67
CA GLU A 1175 6.97 7.71 -28.08
C GLU A 1175 5.82 7.25 -27.19
N ALA A 1176 5.84 7.53 -25.87
CA ALA A 1176 4.70 7.29 -25.00
C ALA A 1176 3.49 8.16 -25.38
N THR A 1177 3.73 9.43 -25.73
CA THR A 1177 2.70 10.38 -26.17
C THR A 1177 2.09 9.97 -27.51
N GLU A 1178 2.90 9.56 -28.49
CA GLU A 1178 2.40 9.03 -29.77
C GLU A 1178 1.58 7.75 -29.58
N ARG A 1179 2.04 6.83 -28.72
CA ARG A 1179 1.27 5.63 -28.36
C ARG A 1179 -0.07 6.00 -27.73
N MET A 1180 -0.14 7.01 -26.87
CA MET A 1180 -1.42 7.45 -26.28
C MET A 1180 -2.41 7.99 -27.33
N LYS A 1181 -1.97 8.78 -28.31
CA LYS A 1181 -2.84 9.32 -29.38
C LYS A 1181 -3.59 8.22 -30.12
N ILE A 1182 -2.86 7.20 -30.57
CA ILE A 1182 -3.39 6.03 -31.32
C ILE A 1182 -4.49 5.32 -30.50
N TRP A 1183 -4.29 5.15 -29.19
CA TRP A 1183 -5.25 4.46 -28.32
C TRP A 1183 -6.42 5.35 -27.87
N THR A 1184 -6.28 6.68 -27.94
CA THR A 1184 -7.39 7.64 -27.77
C THR A 1184 -8.21 7.87 -29.05
N GLY A 1185 -7.81 7.30 -30.19
CA GLY A 1185 -8.62 7.20 -31.41
C GLY A 1185 -8.68 8.45 -32.30
N GLN A 1186 -7.85 9.47 -32.04
CA GLN A 1186 -7.95 10.78 -32.70
C GLN A 1186 -7.73 10.71 -34.22
N ASP A 1187 -6.89 9.78 -34.71
CA ASP A 1187 -6.60 9.59 -36.13
C ASP A 1187 -7.84 9.26 -36.96
N MET A 1188 -8.90 8.71 -36.35
CA MET A 1188 -10.15 8.42 -37.07
C MET A 1188 -10.94 9.70 -37.38
N GLU A 1189 -10.99 10.68 -36.47
CA GLU A 1189 -11.70 11.94 -36.72
C GLU A 1189 -11.04 12.81 -37.80
N GLU A 1190 -9.71 12.81 -37.89
CA GLU A 1190 -9.03 13.50 -39.00
C GLU A 1190 -9.23 12.78 -40.33
N SER A 1191 -9.34 11.43 -40.32
CA SER A 1191 -9.61 10.66 -41.54
C SER A 1191 -11.01 10.92 -42.13
N GLU A 1192 -12.05 11.12 -41.31
CA GLU A 1192 -13.38 11.53 -41.79
C GLU A 1192 -13.40 12.99 -42.24
N LYS A 1193 -12.75 13.91 -41.50
CA LYS A 1193 -12.69 15.36 -41.85
C LYS A 1193 -11.84 15.65 -43.09
N MET A 1194 -11.04 14.69 -43.57
CA MET A 1194 -10.31 14.75 -44.83
C MET A 1194 -11.00 13.93 -45.95
N GLY A 1195 -12.20 13.38 -45.69
CA GLY A 1195 -12.94 12.48 -46.58
C GLY A 1195 -14.33 12.94 -47.02
N THR A 1196 -14.71 14.20 -46.75
CA THR A 1196 -16.01 14.80 -47.11
C THR A 1196 -15.86 16.15 -47.81
#